data_AF-A0A9E3WQH8-F1
#
_entry.id   AF-A0A9E3WQH8-F1
#
_cell.length_a   1.000
_cell.length_b   1.000
_cell.length_c   1.000
_cell.angle_alpha   90.00
_cell.angle_beta   90.00
_cell.angle_gamma   90.00
#
_symmetry.space_group_name_H-M   'P 1'
#
loop_
_entity.id
_entity.type
_entity.pdbx_description
1 polymer ?
#
loop_
_entity_poly.entity_id
_entity_poly.type
_entity_poly.pdbx_seq_one_letter_code
_entity_poly.pdbx_strand_id
1 'polypeptide(L)'
;MNKYLAIIKDSFREALASRVLWLLLVLITLLLLVIAPLGYHQVVTWQLSDNDVRGWENLMHKVRTEGRKDEPSPSRRIFVSLDEKLQDRLVKVKLPGIDEEVRGPFEFMGVADSFKKALNKLIESSDFYAEESFASVPMLSDELRELKKAGPESLPPAEIGRFNRLLVEASYPDLVRSSPPTSIQLKYGWWEFFDPFPLRRATLQEALQTGAAFVMSWFVGAVGVLVAILVTSPIVPQMFDPGSLHLLLSKPISRWLLFLAKFCGGCAFILICASYLVTGLWIILGVRFGVWDPKLLLGIPIYLFVFAVYYSVSSLVGVVYRSPIVCIVLTVLFWGICFLVGLAKVTFENTIWSSSQITRVFEADGSLVAVNELGVAHTWDDANRQWREIFVTPQQKQARGIMIAAPELRNMMQPVGPVYDQRHERLLAALVAAPQPGVRERLLTVGAKGDDWEPRSENTVPTGAQALFLEPSGDVLLVASIGLFRLTGDPLEKKRPVKLFGIQLPLKTAGPFENVGPADSTEIVLTPPSTAAMSTTDGALALYTRGRVKLLERDEHGSYQLLRETRLDGEERQPVVLAFGGSTIVLGRQDGRIQAIDATTFGEQLSTSPEGPNQARFITASPDGRWFAVLLHNGDLWIYDAENKSLTMPAVAGQGAISCAVFSNSGQLYVADQAVRVISYEMPDFTRSQTYSPRLGIWMRAYRYGLLPLYTLFPKPGELGTTFGYLMSGKETQSAGSSDENLSASQRDLDPWTPLWSSALFMCVVLGIACAYIEWQEF
;
A
#
# COMPACT_ATOMS: atom_id res chain seq x y z
N MET A 1 -7.16 36.09 39.90
CA MET A 1 -7.88 35.03 39.17
C MET A 1 -9.29 35.44 38.72
N ASN A 2 -10.20 35.90 39.60
CA ASN A 2 -11.60 36.21 39.22
C ASN A 2 -11.78 37.28 38.13
N LYS A 3 -10.93 38.32 38.08
CA LYS A 3 -11.00 39.35 37.03
C LYS A 3 -10.63 38.83 35.63
N TYR A 4 -9.75 37.84 35.55
CA TYR A 4 -9.25 37.28 34.29
C TYR A 4 -10.21 36.24 33.71
N LEU A 5 -10.82 35.41 34.56
CA LEU A 5 -11.93 34.53 34.16
C LEU A 5 -13.13 35.33 33.64
N ALA A 6 -13.39 36.51 34.21
CA ALA A 6 -14.45 37.40 33.74
C ALA A 6 -14.18 37.92 32.32
N ILE A 7 -12.93 38.27 31.99
CA ILE A 7 -12.56 38.72 30.64
C ILE A 7 -12.71 37.59 29.62
N ILE A 8 -12.23 36.38 29.94
CA ILE A 8 -12.42 35.21 29.07
C ILE A 8 -13.92 34.93 28.88
N LYS A 9 -14.72 34.97 29.96
CA LYS A 9 -16.16 34.79 29.90
C LYS A 9 -16.87 35.86 29.08
N ASP A 10 -16.42 37.11 29.13
CA ASP A 10 -16.94 38.19 28.30
C ASP A 10 -16.57 38.00 26.83
N SER A 11 -15.33 37.60 26.51
CA SER A 11 -14.93 37.25 25.15
C SER A 11 -15.78 36.09 24.58
N PHE A 12 -16.13 35.09 25.41
CA PHE A 12 -17.04 34.01 25.02
C PHE A 12 -18.47 34.51 24.75
N ARG A 13 -18.98 35.44 25.56
CA ARG A 13 -20.29 36.06 25.34
C ARG A 13 -20.31 36.93 24.09
N GLU A 14 -19.25 37.69 23.86
CA GLU A 14 -19.06 38.51 22.66
C GLU A 14 -19.03 37.63 21.40
N ALA A 15 -18.33 36.48 21.45
CA ALA A 15 -18.32 35.51 20.37
C ALA A 15 -19.71 34.91 20.08
N LEU A 16 -20.48 34.54 21.11
CA LEU A 16 -21.84 34.00 20.97
C LEU A 16 -22.85 35.02 20.43
N ALA A 17 -22.64 36.31 20.70
CA ALA A 17 -23.49 37.39 20.21
C ALA A 17 -23.17 37.81 18.76
N SER A 18 -22.12 37.25 18.14
CA SER A 18 -21.69 37.59 16.79
C SER A 18 -22.66 37.06 15.74
N ARG A 19 -23.14 37.94 14.84
CA ARG A 19 -23.94 37.56 13.66
C ARG A 19 -23.18 36.60 12.73
N VAL A 20 -21.86 36.72 12.69
CA VAL A 20 -21.00 35.90 11.84
C VAL A 20 -20.97 34.45 12.34
N LEU A 21 -21.03 34.23 13.66
CA LEU A 21 -21.12 32.87 14.24
C LEU A 21 -22.36 32.15 13.73
N TRP A 22 -23.52 32.79 13.84
CA TRP A 22 -24.79 32.20 13.43
C TRP A 22 -24.86 31.91 11.93
N LEU A 23 -24.32 32.80 11.09
CA LEU A 23 -24.22 32.57 9.65
C LEU A 23 -23.38 31.32 9.35
N LEU A 24 -22.25 31.17 10.05
CA LEU A 24 -21.35 30.03 9.87
C LEU A 24 -21.99 28.71 10.37
N LEU A 25 -22.71 28.74 11.49
CA LEU A 25 -23.46 27.59 11.98
C LEU A 25 -24.59 27.16 11.02
N VAL A 26 -25.28 28.12 10.39
CA VAL A 26 -26.28 27.83 9.34
C VAL A 26 -25.60 27.18 8.13
N LEU A 27 -24.46 27.70 7.68
CA LEU A 27 -23.70 27.12 6.58
C LEU A 27 -23.25 25.68 6.89
N ILE A 28 -22.72 25.43 8.10
CA ILE A 28 -22.38 24.08 8.55
C ILE A 28 -23.62 23.18 8.56
N THR A 29 -24.76 23.69 9.02
CA THR A 29 -26.01 22.90 9.04
C THR A 29 -26.46 22.51 7.63
N LEU A 30 -26.40 23.44 6.67
CA LEU A 30 -26.70 23.16 5.27
C LEU A 30 -25.76 22.10 4.69
N LEU A 31 -24.46 22.20 4.99
CA LEU A 31 -23.48 21.19 4.58
C LEU A 31 -23.82 19.80 5.15
N LEU A 32 -24.12 19.71 6.45
CA LEU A 32 -24.49 18.45 7.10
C LEU A 32 -25.78 17.86 6.50
N LEU A 33 -26.76 18.69 6.15
CA LEU A 33 -27.99 18.27 5.49
C LEU A 33 -27.76 17.73 4.07
N VAL A 34 -26.75 18.22 3.35
CA VAL A 34 -26.35 17.68 2.04
C VAL A 34 -25.68 16.31 2.19
N ILE A 35 -24.95 16.07 3.27
CA ILE A 35 -24.24 14.79 3.49
C ILE A 35 -25.17 13.72 4.07
N ALA A 36 -26.13 14.10 4.93
CA ALA A 36 -27.00 13.18 5.65
C ALA A 36 -27.76 12.13 4.80
N PRO A 37 -28.20 12.41 3.55
CA PRO A 37 -28.90 11.43 2.72
C PRO A 37 -28.01 10.27 2.25
N LEU A 38 -26.69 10.39 2.32
CA LEU A 38 -25.74 9.37 1.91
C LEU A 38 -25.82 8.13 2.82
N GLY A 39 -25.78 6.92 2.23
CA GLY A 39 -25.79 5.64 2.94
C GLY A 39 -25.45 4.47 2.02
N TYR A 40 -25.55 3.24 2.54
CA TYR A 40 -25.31 2.02 1.77
C TYR A 40 -26.23 0.87 2.21
N HIS A 41 -26.33 -0.14 1.36
CA HIS A 41 -26.90 -1.45 1.72
C HIS A 41 -26.07 -2.58 1.11
N GLN A 42 -26.23 -3.79 1.64
CA GLN A 42 -25.53 -4.98 1.17
C GLN A 42 -26.40 -5.73 0.17
N VAL A 43 -25.79 -6.16 -0.93
CA VAL A 43 -26.41 -7.03 -1.94
C VAL A 43 -25.50 -8.23 -2.17
N VAL A 44 -26.04 -9.35 -2.65
CA VAL A 44 -25.22 -10.54 -2.94
C VAL A 44 -24.32 -10.24 -4.15
N THR A 45 -23.03 -10.58 -4.08
CA THR A 45 -22.10 -10.30 -5.18
C THR A 45 -22.21 -11.34 -6.28
N TRP A 46 -23.00 -11.02 -7.31
CA TRP A 46 -23.11 -11.85 -8.50
C TRP A 46 -22.73 -11.13 -9.80
N GLN A 47 -22.79 -9.79 -9.85
CA GLN A 47 -22.44 -9.02 -11.04
C GLN A 47 -20.92 -8.93 -11.24
N LEU A 48 -20.48 -8.99 -12.50
CA LEU A 48 -19.15 -8.63 -12.97
C LEU A 48 -19.12 -7.13 -13.32
N SER A 49 -18.34 -6.36 -12.57
CA SER A 49 -18.02 -4.95 -12.84
C SER A 49 -16.79 -4.82 -13.74
N ASP A 50 -16.48 -3.60 -14.20
CA ASP A 50 -15.32 -3.38 -15.09
C ASP A 50 -13.99 -3.75 -14.43
N ASN A 51 -13.90 -3.56 -13.11
CA ASN A 51 -12.70 -3.85 -12.34
C ASN A 51 -12.55 -5.34 -12.01
N ASP A 52 -13.61 -6.14 -12.14
CA ASP A 52 -13.58 -7.56 -11.83
C ASP A 52 -12.87 -8.39 -12.90
N VAL A 53 -12.73 -7.87 -14.12
CA VAL A 53 -12.05 -8.57 -15.22
C VAL A 53 -10.74 -7.88 -15.57
N ARG A 54 -9.63 -8.61 -15.49
CA ARG A 54 -8.29 -8.19 -15.89
C ARG A 54 -8.18 -8.19 -17.42
N GLY A 55 -8.69 -7.13 -18.02
CA GLY A 55 -8.72 -6.92 -19.47
C GLY A 55 -9.88 -7.67 -20.11
N TRP A 56 -10.95 -6.95 -20.43
CA TRP A 56 -12.13 -7.51 -21.09
C TRP A 56 -11.78 -8.11 -22.46
N GLU A 57 -10.78 -7.55 -23.14
CA GLU A 57 -10.19 -8.05 -24.36
C GLU A 57 -9.72 -9.51 -24.24
N ASN A 58 -9.07 -9.88 -23.13
CA ASN A 58 -8.53 -11.22 -22.93
C ASN A 58 -9.64 -12.24 -22.68
N LEU A 59 -10.65 -11.87 -21.87
CA LEU A 59 -11.80 -12.73 -21.61
C LEU A 59 -12.63 -12.94 -22.88
N MET A 60 -12.90 -11.85 -23.63
CA MET A 60 -13.56 -11.90 -24.92
C MET A 60 -12.79 -12.78 -25.92
N HIS A 61 -11.46 -12.64 -25.97
CA HIS A 61 -10.61 -13.47 -26.82
C HIS A 61 -10.71 -14.97 -26.47
N LYS A 62 -10.67 -15.30 -25.19
CA LYS A 62 -10.75 -16.69 -24.72
C LYS A 62 -12.13 -17.31 -25.02
N VAL A 63 -13.21 -16.58 -24.73
CA VAL A 63 -14.58 -17.02 -25.04
C VAL A 63 -14.78 -17.16 -26.55
N ARG A 64 -14.23 -16.25 -27.36
CA ARG A 64 -14.30 -16.31 -28.84
C ARG A 64 -13.55 -17.51 -29.42
N THR A 65 -12.38 -17.85 -28.89
CA THR A 65 -11.50 -18.89 -29.46
C THR A 65 -11.88 -20.29 -28.97
N GLU A 66 -12.07 -20.46 -27.66
CA GLU A 66 -12.46 -21.74 -27.08
C GLU A 66 -13.94 -22.02 -27.25
N GLY A 67 -14.79 -21.00 -27.19
CA GLY A 67 -16.25 -21.18 -27.30
C GLY A 67 -16.76 -21.58 -28.68
N ARG A 68 -15.88 -21.60 -29.69
CA ARG A 68 -16.16 -22.13 -31.03
C ARG A 68 -15.76 -23.60 -31.20
N LYS A 69 -15.05 -24.18 -30.24
CA LYS A 69 -14.73 -25.62 -30.26
C LYS A 69 -15.97 -26.42 -29.85
N ASP A 70 -16.06 -27.66 -30.34
CA ASP A 70 -17.19 -28.55 -30.02
C ASP A 70 -17.07 -29.21 -28.63
N GLU A 71 -15.90 -29.11 -27.99
CA GLU A 71 -15.65 -29.65 -26.65
C GLU A 71 -16.44 -28.88 -25.56
N PRO A 72 -17.08 -29.58 -24.61
CA PRO A 72 -17.71 -28.96 -23.45
C PRO A 72 -16.68 -28.15 -22.65
N SER A 73 -16.93 -26.85 -22.51
CA SER A 73 -16.07 -25.94 -21.74
C SER A 73 -16.87 -24.75 -21.24
N PRO A 74 -16.41 -24.05 -20.19
CA PRO A 74 -17.06 -22.82 -19.72
C PRO A 74 -17.16 -21.77 -20.83
N SER A 75 -16.11 -21.65 -21.66
CA SER A 75 -16.05 -20.74 -22.81
C SER A 75 -17.11 -21.07 -23.85
N ARG A 76 -17.35 -22.37 -24.12
CA ARG A 76 -18.41 -22.85 -25.02
C ARG A 76 -19.79 -22.54 -24.46
N ARG A 77 -20.01 -22.79 -23.16
CA ARG A 77 -21.27 -22.50 -22.49
C ARG A 77 -21.62 -21.02 -22.59
N ILE A 78 -20.66 -20.14 -22.31
CA ILE A 78 -20.85 -18.69 -22.44
C ILE A 78 -21.17 -18.33 -23.89
N PHE A 79 -20.31 -18.73 -24.85
CA PHE A 79 -20.44 -18.32 -26.25
C PHE A 79 -21.78 -18.72 -26.89
N VAL A 80 -22.22 -19.97 -26.69
CA VAL A 80 -23.50 -20.49 -27.24
C VAL A 80 -24.71 -19.81 -26.62
N SER A 81 -24.59 -19.37 -25.36
CA SER A 81 -25.69 -18.71 -24.65
C SER A 81 -25.81 -17.21 -24.98
N LEU A 82 -24.88 -16.63 -25.74
CA LEU A 82 -25.00 -15.26 -26.26
C LEU A 82 -25.93 -15.22 -27.47
N ASP A 83 -26.63 -14.09 -27.65
CA ASP A 83 -27.45 -13.86 -28.85
C ASP A 83 -26.60 -13.91 -30.14
N GLU A 84 -27.16 -14.44 -31.24
CA GLU A 84 -26.46 -14.59 -32.53
C GLU A 84 -25.78 -13.30 -33.02
N LYS A 85 -26.46 -12.16 -32.85
CA LYS A 85 -25.92 -10.84 -33.21
C LYS A 85 -24.67 -10.49 -32.39
N LEU A 86 -24.65 -10.85 -31.11
CA LEU A 86 -23.50 -10.59 -30.23
C LEU A 86 -22.37 -11.59 -30.50
N GLN A 87 -22.68 -12.85 -30.81
CA GLN A 87 -21.69 -13.82 -31.28
C GLN A 87 -20.97 -13.32 -32.54
N ASP A 88 -21.71 -12.86 -33.55
CA ASP A 88 -21.15 -12.31 -34.80
C ASP A 88 -20.27 -11.08 -34.54
N ARG A 89 -20.73 -10.15 -33.68
CA ARG A 89 -19.95 -8.96 -33.27
C ARG A 89 -18.68 -9.34 -32.49
N LEU A 90 -18.76 -10.31 -31.58
CA LEU A 90 -17.62 -10.80 -30.79
C LEU A 90 -16.56 -11.45 -31.69
N VAL A 91 -16.98 -12.14 -32.76
CA VAL A 91 -16.06 -12.74 -33.74
C VAL A 91 -15.39 -11.68 -34.60
N LYS A 92 -16.13 -10.65 -35.03
CA LYS A 92 -15.64 -9.62 -35.96
C LYS A 92 -14.84 -8.50 -35.28
N VAL A 93 -15.07 -8.24 -34.00
CA VAL A 93 -14.39 -7.13 -33.29
C VAL A 93 -12.88 -7.38 -33.23
N LYS A 94 -12.12 -6.34 -33.57
CA LYS A 94 -10.67 -6.33 -33.38
C LYS A 94 -10.35 -5.91 -31.94
N LEU A 95 -9.64 -6.77 -31.22
CA LEU A 95 -9.35 -6.62 -29.80
C LEU A 95 -8.03 -5.85 -29.58
N PRO A 96 -8.03 -4.76 -28.79
CA PRO A 96 -6.81 -4.02 -28.50
C PRO A 96 -5.72 -4.87 -27.84
N GLY A 97 -4.48 -4.74 -28.31
CA GLY A 97 -3.33 -5.49 -27.79
C GLY A 97 -3.25 -6.95 -28.23
N ILE A 98 -4.26 -7.45 -28.95
CA ILE A 98 -4.30 -8.83 -29.46
C ILE A 98 -4.27 -8.84 -31.00
N ASP A 99 -5.07 -7.99 -31.66
CA ASP A 99 -5.15 -7.92 -33.12
C ASP A 99 -4.30 -6.76 -33.69
N GLU A 100 -3.59 -6.98 -34.80
CA GLU A 100 -2.54 -6.08 -35.33
C GLU A 100 -3.01 -4.70 -35.84
N GLU A 101 -4.32 -4.46 -36.02
CA GLU A 101 -4.86 -3.20 -36.55
C GLU A 101 -6.16 -2.75 -35.88
N VAL A 102 -6.08 -1.98 -34.80
CA VAL A 102 -7.28 -1.42 -34.15
C VAL A 102 -7.67 -0.10 -34.80
N ARG A 103 -8.65 -0.10 -35.72
CA ARG A 103 -9.30 1.12 -36.20
C ARG A 103 -10.54 1.42 -35.35
N GLY A 104 -10.38 2.24 -34.31
CA GLY A 104 -11.49 2.82 -33.56
C GLY A 104 -11.74 2.20 -32.17
N PRO A 105 -11.23 2.81 -31.08
CA PRO A 105 -11.42 2.29 -29.71
C PRO A 105 -12.89 2.21 -29.27
N PHE A 106 -13.77 3.00 -29.89
CA PHE A 106 -15.19 3.05 -29.58
C PHE A 106 -15.97 1.78 -29.99
N GLU A 107 -15.55 1.08 -31.05
CA GLU A 107 -16.23 -0.15 -31.50
C GLU A 107 -15.99 -1.29 -30.49
N PHE A 108 -14.75 -1.46 -30.05
CA PHE A 108 -14.39 -2.39 -28.98
C PHE A 108 -15.18 -2.09 -27.70
N MET A 109 -15.19 -0.83 -27.23
CA MET A 109 -15.93 -0.45 -26.02
C MET A 109 -17.41 -0.83 -26.11
N GLY A 110 -18.03 -0.60 -27.28
CA GLY A 110 -19.44 -0.95 -27.49
C GLY A 110 -19.71 -2.45 -27.50
N VAL A 111 -18.79 -3.27 -28.03
CA VAL A 111 -18.93 -4.75 -28.00
C VAL A 111 -18.62 -5.28 -26.60
N ALA A 112 -17.61 -4.74 -25.91
CA ALA A 112 -17.25 -5.12 -24.55
C ALA A 112 -18.39 -4.84 -23.56
N ASP A 113 -19.01 -3.65 -23.62
CA ASP A 113 -20.18 -3.32 -22.78
C ASP A 113 -21.37 -4.25 -23.07
N SER A 114 -21.62 -4.56 -24.36
CA SER A 114 -22.67 -5.51 -24.75
C SER A 114 -22.38 -6.93 -24.22
N PHE A 115 -21.13 -7.37 -24.31
CA PHE A 115 -20.67 -8.68 -23.82
C PHE A 115 -20.77 -8.77 -22.29
N LYS A 116 -20.32 -7.75 -21.56
CA LYS A 116 -20.46 -7.66 -20.10
C LYS A 116 -21.92 -7.77 -19.66
N LYS A 117 -22.82 -7.00 -20.27
CA LYS A 117 -24.27 -7.04 -19.97
C LYS A 117 -24.87 -8.42 -20.23
N ALA A 118 -24.51 -9.04 -21.36
CA ALA A 118 -24.96 -10.38 -21.68
C ALA A 118 -24.42 -11.43 -20.69
N LEU A 119 -23.14 -11.36 -20.34
CA LEU A 119 -22.52 -12.27 -19.37
C LEU A 119 -23.14 -12.13 -17.97
N ASN A 120 -23.41 -10.92 -17.50
CA ASN A 120 -24.10 -10.72 -16.22
C ASN A 120 -25.53 -11.29 -16.24
N LYS A 121 -26.25 -11.15 -17.35
CA LYS A 121 -27.58 -11.77 -17.52
C LYS A 121 -27.50 -13.30 -17.54
N LEU A 122 -26.43 -13.87 -18.10
CA LEU A 122 -26.19 -15.31 -18.05
C LEU A 122 -25.88 -15.77 -16.63
N ILE A 123 -25.05 -15.05 -15.88
CA ILE A 123 -24.72 -15.38 -14.49
C ILE A 123 -25.97 -15.38 -13.61
N GLU A 124 -26.90 -14.46 -13.83
CA GLU A 124 -28.17 -14.41 -13.09
C GLU A 124 -29.11 -15.59 -13.40
N SER A 125 -28.92 -16.26 -14.54
CA SER A 125 -29.80 -17.34 -15.00
C SER A 125 -29.56 -18.67 -14.29
N SER A 126 -30.64 -19.37 -13.90
CA SER A 126 -30.59 -20.74 -13.39
C SER A 126 -29.99 -21.73 -14.38
N ASP A 127 -30.16 -21.47 -15.67
CA ASP A 127 -29.76 -22.40 -16.73
C ASP A 127 -28.26 -22.32 -17.01
N PHE A 128 -27.50 -21.37 -16.43
CA PHE A 128 -26.10 -21.19 -16.80
C PHE A 128 -25.24 -22.44 -16.50
N TYR A 129 -25.46 -23.07 -15.35
CA TYR A 129 -24.69 -24.23 -14.91
C TYR A 129 -25.08 -25.49 -15.70
N ALA A 130 -24.08 -26.13 -16.31
CA ALA A 130 -24.21 -27.44 -16.94
C ALA A 130 -23.02 -28.30 -16.51
N GLU A 131 -23.28 -29.46 -15.90
CA GLU A 131 -22.24 -30.28 -15.27
C GLU A 131 -21.10 -30.63 -16.23
N GLU A 132 -21.42 -31.03 -17.46
CA GLU A 132 -20.44 -31.36 -18.51
C GLU A 132 -19.52 -30.18 -18.87
N SER A 133 -20.04 -28.95 -18.87
CA SER A 133 -19.28 -27.75 -19.24
C SER A 133 -18.34 -27.27 -18.14
N PHE A 134 -18.59 -27.64 -16.89
CA PHE A 134 -17.82 -27.19 -15.71
C PHE A 134 -17.14 -28.32 -14.95
N ALA A 135 -17.15 -29.56 -15.47
CA ALA A 135 -16.57 -30.73 -14.79
C ALA A 135 -15.07 -30.61 -14.52
N SER A 136 -14.32 -29.97 -15.41
CA SER A 136 -12.87 -29.75 -15.30
C SER A 136 -12.47 -28.55 -14.45
N VAL A 137 -13.44 -27.78 -13.93
CA VAL A 137 -13.18 -26.54 -13.20
C VAL A 137 -12.88 -26.85 -11.73
N PRO A 138 -11.68 -26.51 -11.22
CA PRO A 138 -11.33 -26.76 -9.83
C PRO A 138 -12.18 -25.90 -8.89
N MET A 139 -12.73 -26.50 -7.83
CA MET A 139 -13.58 -25.79 -6.86
C MET A 139 -12.73 -25.00 -5.86
N LEU A 140 -12.27 -23.82 -6.30
CA LEU A 140 -11.26 -23.01 -5.61
C LEU A 140 -11.73 -22.42 -4.27
N SER A 141 -13.03 -22.14 -4.08
CA SER A 141 -13.56 -21.56 -2.83
C SER A 141 -14.41 -22.55 -2.03
N ASP A 142 -14.34 -22.44 -0.70
CA ASP A 142 -15.19 -23.22 0.22
C ASP A 142 -16.67 -22.89 -0.01
N GLU A 143 -17.01 -21.62 -0.24
CA GLU A 143 -18.36 -21.13 -0.59
C GLU A 143 -18.92 -21.82 -1.84
N LEU A 144 -18.12 -21.98 -2.90
CA LEU A 144 -18.54 -22.65 -4.12
C LEU A 144 -18.86 -24.14 -3.87
N ARG A 145 -18.07 -24.80 -3.00
CA ARG A 145 -18.32 -26.20 -2.63
C ARG A 145 -19.58 -26.35 -1.79
N GLU A 146 -19.86 -25.41 -0.88
CA GLU A 146 -21.09 -25.40 -0.08
C GLU A 146 -22.33 -25.17 -0.94
N LEU A 147 -22.31 -24.16 -1.82
CA LEU A 147 -23.41 -23.88 -2.74
C LEU A 147 -23.67 -25.04 -3.72
N LYS A 148 -22.60 -25.70 -4.20
CA LYS A 148 -22.76 -26.92 -5.02
C LYS A 148 -23.41 -28.06 -4.24
N LYS A 149 -23.00 -28.28 -2.98
CA LYS A 149 -23.58 -29.31 -2.10
C LYS A 149 -25.05 -29.05 -1.78
N ALA A 150 -25.43 -27.78 -1.62
CA ALA A 150 -26.82 -27.38 -1.39
C ALA A 150 -27.74 -27.67 -2.59
N GLY A 151 -27.17 -27.79 -3.80
CA GLY A 151 -27.90 -28.12 -5.02
C GLY A 151 -28.33 -26.86 -5.78
N PRO A 152 -27.70 -26.52 -6.92
CA PRO A 152 -27.93 -25.25 -7.64
C PRO A 152 -29.39 -24.98 -8.02
N GLU A 153 -30.16 -26.04 -8.31
CA GLU A 153 -31.58 -25.94 -8.68
C GLU A 153 -32.50 -25.52 -7.52
N SER A 154 -32.03 -25.67 -6.28
CA SER A 154 -32.80 -25.34 -5.06
C SER A 154 -32.44 -23.99 -4.45
N LEU A 155 -31.43 -23.31 -5.00
CA LEU A 155 -30.92 -22.04 -4.47
C LEU A 155 -31.87 -20.87 -4.79
N PRO A 156 -32.00 -19.87 -3.90
CA PRO A 156 -32.64 -18.59 -4.21
C PRO A 156 -32.00 -17.91 -5.43
N PRO A 157 -32.71 -17.07 -6.20
CA PRO A 157 -32.16 -16.40 -7.39
C PRO A 157 -30.85 -15.64 -7.15
N ALA A 158 -30.72 -14.97 -6.00
CA ALA A 158 -29.49 -14.25 -5.64
C ALA A 158 -28.30 -15.20 -5.37
N GLU A 159 -28.56 -16.38 -4.81
CA GLU A 159 -27.55 -17.41 -4.55
C GLU A 159 -27.19 -18.20 -5.82
N ILE A 160 -28.13 -18.37 -6.75
CA ILE A 160 -27.84 -18.88 -8.10
C ILE A 160 -26.85 -17.96 -8.82
N GLY A 161 -27.13 -16.65 -8.82
CA GLY A 161 -26.21 -15.65 -9.35
C GLY A 161 -24.83 -15.72 -8.71
N ARG A 162 -24.77 -15.90 -7.38
CA ARG A 162 -23.52 -16.06 -6.64
C ARG A 162 -22.75 -17.32 -7.04
N PHE A 163 -23.44 -18.45 -7.11
CA PHE A 163 -22.87 -19.73 -7.52
C PHE A 163 -22.27 -19.64 -8.93
N ASN A 164 -23.03 -19.09 -9.88
CA ASN A 164 -22.59 -18.89 -11.26
C ASN A 164 -21.41 -17.92 -11.35
N ARG A 165 -21.41 -16.83 -10.56
CA ARG A 165 -20.28 -15.90 -10.48
C ARG A 165 -19.01 -16.62 -10.02
N LEU A 166 -19.10 -17.44 -8.96
CA LEU A 166 -17.98 -18.22 -8.43
C LEU A 166 -17.48 -19.29 -9.42
N LEU A 167 -18.37 -19.89 -10.21
CA LEU A 167 -17.98 -20.78 -11.31
C LEU A 167 -17.18 -20.05 -12.38
N VAL A 168 -17.59 -18.82 -12.74
CA VAL A 168 -16.83 -17.99 -13.69
C VAL A 168 -15.47 -17.59 -13.11
N GLU A 169 -15.37 -17.29 -11.81
CA GLU A 169 -14.08 -17.05 -11.13
C GLU A 169 -13.17 -18.28 -11.22
N ALA A 170 -13.72 -19.46 -10.95
CA ALA A 170 -12.97 -20.71 -10.99
C ALA A 170 -12.58 -21.13 -12.42
N SER A 171 -13.40 -20.79 -13.42
CA SER A 171 -13.12 -21.06 -14.84
C SER A 171 -12.02 -20.16 -15.42
N TYR A 172 -11.89 -18.94 -14.91
CA TYR A 172 -10.97 -17.94 -15.42
C TYR A 172 -10.16 -17.25 -14.31
N PRO A 173 -9.40 -17.99 -13.49
CA PRO A 173 -8.75 -17.45 -12.28
C PRO A 173 -7.74 -16.33 -12.58
N ASP A 174 -7.12 -16.36 -13.75
CA ASP A 174 -6.15 -15.34 -14.18
C ASP A 174 -6.80 -14.04 -14.68
N LEU A 175 -8.03 -14.15 -15.19
CA LEU A 175 -8.75 -13.05 -15.86
C LEU A 175 -9.84 -12.46 -14.98
N VAL A 176 -10.48 -13.24 -14.13
CA VAL A 176 -11.62 -12.83 -13.32
C VAL A 176 -11.20 -12.79 -11.86
N ARG A 177 -11.29 -11.61 -11.25
CA ARG A 177 -10.99 -11.40 -9.83
C ARG A 177 -12.02 -12.12 -8.99
N SER A 178 -11.55 -12.72 -7.90
CA SER A 178 -12.46 -13.30 -6.93
C SER A 178 -13.15 -12.22 -6.10
N SER A 179 -14.44 -12.43 -5.80
CA SER A 179 -15.31 -11.45 -5.17
C SER A 179 -15.81 -11.91 -3.78
N PRO A 180 -16.08 -10.99 -2.83
CA PRO A 180 -16.65 -11.34 -1.54
C PRO A 180 -18.12 -11.79 -1.67
N PRO A 181 -18.70 -12.51 -0.70
CA PRO A 181 -20.09 -12.99 -0.77
C PRO A 181 -21.13 -11.88 -0.95
N THR A 182 -20.88 -10.72 -0.34
CA THR A 182 -21.75 -9.54 -0.41
C THR A 182 -20.98 -8.34 -0.92
N SER A 183 -21.61 -7.55 -1.79
CA SER A 183 -21.15 -6.27 -2.30
C SER A 183 -21.96 -5.15 -1.68
N ILE A 184 -21.47 -3.93 -1.82
CA ILE A 184 -22.06 -2.74 -1.23
C ILE A 184 -22.55 -1.84 -2.34
N GLN A 185 -23.80 -1.42 -2.23
CA GLN A 185 -24.42 -0.48 -3.14
C GLN A 185 -24.67 0.84 -2.42
N LEU A 186 -24.10 1.92 -2.99
CA LEU A 186 -24.20 3.26 -2.43
C LEU A 186 -25.56 3.89 -2.77
N LYS A 187 -26.08 4.65 -1.82
CA LYS A 187 -27.39 5.30 -1.90
C LYS A 187 -27.32 6.75 -1.47
N TYR A 188 -28.02 7.62 -2.18
CA TYR A 188 -28.29 9.00 -1.76
C TYR A 188 -29.79 9.19 -1.64
N GLY A 189 -30.29 9.15 -0.40
CA GLY A 189 -31.72 9.17 -0.10
C GLY A 189 -32.43 7.94 -0.64
N TRP A 190 -33.05 8.08 -1.82
CA TRP A 190 -33.82 7.03 -2.51
C TRP A 190 -33.13 6.54 -3.78
N TRP A 191 -32.09 7.23 -4.24
CA TRP A 191 -31.40 6.92 -5.48
C TRP A 191 -30.17 6.05 -5.20
N GLU A 192 -30.07 4.94 -5.91
CA GLU A 192 -28.87 4.11 -5.98
C GLU A 192 -27.99 4.64 -7.10
N PHE A 193 -26.71 4.83 -6.82
CA PHE A 193 -25.77 5.36 -7.80
C PHE A 193 -24.48 4.54 -7.74
N PHE A 194 -23.93 4.27 -8.93
CA PHE A 194 -22.88 3.28 -9.21
C PHE A 194 -23.32 1.81 -9.08
N ASP A 195 -22.60 0.95 -9.81
CA ASP A 195 -22.75 -0.50 -9.73
C ASP A 195 -22.28 -1.01 -8.34
N PRO A 196 -22.81 -2.14 -7.84
CA PRO A 196 -22.39 -2.71 -6.55
C PRO A 196 -20.89 -2.98 -6.49
N PHE A 197 -20.22 -2.45 -5.46
CA PHE A 197 -18.79 -2.65 -5.27
C PHE A 197 -18.51 -3.93 -4.48
N PRO A 198 -17.64 -4.83 -4.96
CA PRO A 198 -17.29 -6.08 -4.30
C PRO A 198 -16.36 -5.82 -3.09
N LEU A 199 -16.85 -5.05 -2.11
CA LEU A 199 -16.17 -4.73 -0.87
C LEU A 199 -16.86 -5.48 0.29
N ARG A 200 -16.06 -6.06 1.18
CA ARG A 200 -16.58 -6.68 2.41
C ARG A 200 -16.92 -5.59 3.42
N ARG A 201 -17.87 -5.83 4.33
CA ARG A 201 -18.28 -4.86 5.36
C ARG A 201 -17.10 -4.32 6.19
N ALA A 202 -16.18 -5.19 6.58
CA ALA A 202 -14.99 -4.80 7.37
C ALA A 202 -14.07 -3.88 6.55
N THR A 203 -13.78 -4.24 5.30
CA THR A 203 -12.99 -3.42 4.37
C THR A 203 -13.67 -2.09 4.04
N LEU A 204 -15.01 -2.07 3.93
CA LEU A 204 -15.76 -0.83 3.79
C LEU A 204 -15.65 0.01 5.06
N GLN A 205 -15.76 -0.56 6.25
CA GLN A 205 -15.59 0.19 7.49
C GLN A 205 -14.19 0.80 7.58
N GLU A 206 -13.15 0.05 7.21
CA GLU A 206 -11.77 0.54 7.13
C GLU A 206 -11.60 1.62 6.05
N ALA A 207 -12.18 1.43 4.87
CA ALA A 207 -12.18 2.41 3.79
C ALA A 207 -12.99 3.67 4.12
N LEU A 208 -14.09 3.53 4.86
CA LEU A 208 -14.91 4.63 5.36
C LEU A 208 -14.22 5.36 6.49
N GLN A 209 -13.49 4.67 7.37
CA GLN A 209 -12.67 5.30 8.40
C GLN A 209 -11.50 6.07 7.76
N THR A 210 -10.83 5.47 6.79
CA THR A 210 -9.74 6.10 6.03
C THR A 210 -10.27 7.28 5.20
N GLY A 211 -11.41 7.10 4.53
CA GLY A 211 -12.09 8.13 3.75
C GLY A 211 -12.64 9.26 4.63
N ALA A 212 -13.20 8.94 5.79
CA ALA A 212 -13.62 9.94 6.78
C ALA A 212 -12.42 10.71 7.30
N ALA A 213 -11.30 10.04 7.59
CA ALA A 213 -10.06 10.70 7.99
C ALA A 213 -9.50 11.60 6.87
N PHE A 214 -9.59 11.18 5.60
CA PHE A 214 -9.20 11.98 4.45
C PHE A 214 -10.11 13.21 4.27
N VAL A 215 -11.43 13.03 4.31
CA VAL A 215 -12.42 14.12 4.23
C VAL A 215 -12.22 15.08 5.39
N MET A 216 -12.02 14.58 6.61
CA MET A 216 -11.70 15.41 7.76
C MET A 216 -10.39 16.16 7.55
N SER A 217 -9.32 15.51 7.11
CA SER A 217 -8.02 16.16 6.86
C SER A 217 -8.11 17.26 5.79
N TRP A 218 -8.78 17.03 4.67
CA TRP A 218 -8.87 18.00 3.57
C TRP A 218 -9.90 19.10 3.82
N PHE A 219 -11.12 18.68 4.20
CA PHE A 219 -12.28 19.57 4.33
C PHE A 219 -12.19 20.41 5.61
N VAL A 220 -11.84 19.78 6.73
CA VAL A 220 -11.64 20.49 8.00
C VAL A 220 -10.26 21.16 8.00
N GLY A 221 -9.22 20.56 7.44
CA GLY A 221 -7.88 21.17 7.38
C GLY A 221 -7.78 22.39 6.45
N ALA A 222 -7.54 22.20 5.15
CA ALA A 222 -7.16 23.31 4.27
C ALA A 222 -8.29 24.34 4.08
N VAL A 223 -9.49 23.88 3.72
CA VAL A 223 -10.63 24.78 3.45
C VAL A 223 -11.19 25.35 4.75
N GLY A 224 -11.39 24.49 5.76
CA GLY A 224 -11.90 24.90 7.06
C GLY A 224 -11.01 25.93 7.75
N VAL A 225 -9.68 25.78 7.72
CA VAL A 225 -8.75 26.75 8.33
C VAL A 225 -8.76 28.08 7.57
N LEU A 226 -8.81 28.07 6.23
CA LEU A 226 -8.90 29.31 5.44
C LEU A 226 -10.17 30.10 5.74
N VAL A 227 -11.32 29.43 5.79
CA VAL A 227 -12.60 30.06 6.17
C VAL A 227 -12.54 30.58 7.61
N ALA A 228 -11.93 29.82 8.53
CA ALA A 228 -11.74 30.22 9.91
C ALA A 228 -10.87 31.50 10.03
N ILE A 229 -9.75 31.57 9.30
CA ILE A 229 -8.87 32.76 9.27
C ILE A 229 -9.62 33.95 8.66
N LEU A 230 -10.36 33.75 7.57
CA LEU A 230 -11.12 34.82 6.92
C LEU A 230 -12.09 35.49 7.92
N VAL A 231 -12.83 34.67 8.66
CA VAL A 231 -13.82 35.11 9.64
C VAL A 231 -13.18 35.70 10.91
N THR A 232 -12.03 35.20 11.33
CA THR A 232 -11.36 35.66 12.57
C THR A 232 -10.32 36.77 12.35
N SER A 233 -9.94 37.04 11.09
CA SER A 233 -8.96 38.08 10.73
C SER A 233 -9.28 39.48 11.27
N PRO A 234 -10.56 39.93 11.43
CA PRO A 234 -10.84 41.27 11.92
C PRO A 234 -10.71 41.41 13.45
N ILE A 235 -10.74 40.31 14.21
CA ILE A 235 -10.84 40.31 15.69
C ILE A 235 -9.70 41.10 16.35
N VAL A 236 -8.46 40.92 15.88
CA VAL A 236 -7.28 41.58 16.45
C VAL A 236 -7.10 43.01 15.93
N PRO A 237 -7.18 43.30 14.61
CA PRO A 237 -7.11 44.66 14.08
C PRO A 237 -8.17 45.62 14.66
N GLN A 238 -9.43 45.19 14.81
CA GLN A 238 -10.54 46.03 15.31
C GLN A 238 -10.36 46.51 16.76
N MET A 239 -9.49 45.84 17.51
CA MET A 239 -9.11 46.25 18.86
C MET A 239 -8.38 47.60 18.89
N PHE A 240 -7.74 47.97 17.78
CA PHE A 240 -7.00 49.22 17.64
C PHE A 240 -7.84 50.36 17.05
N ASP A 241 -9.13 50.13 16.78
CA ASP A 241 -10.03 51.19 16.30
C ASP A 241 -10.30 52.21 17.42
N PRO A 242 -10.28 53.53 17.12
CA PRO A 242 -10.28 54.60 18.13
C PRO A 242 -11.52 54.63 19.04
N GLY A 243 -12.63 53.96 18.68
CA GLY A 243 -13.83 53.86 19.53
C GLY A 243 -13.80 52.75 20.59
N SER A 244 -13.04 51.67 20.38
CA SER A 244 -12.98 50.51 21.29
C SER A 244 -11.82 50.61 22.29
N LEU A 245 -10.70 51.20 21.86
CA LEU A 245 -9.47 51.35 22.64
C LEU A 245 -9.68 52.21 23.91
N HIS A 246 -10.39 53.34 23.80
CA HIS A 246 -10.61 54.27 24.92
C HIS A 246 -11.51 53.70 26.04
N LEU A 247 -12.44 52.79 25.70
CA LEU A 247 -13.28 52.11 26.70
C LEU A 247 -12.53 51.00 27.45
N LEU A 248 -11.65 50.28 26.75
CA LEU A 248 -10.87 49.19 27.32
C LEU A 248 -9.69 49.68 28.19
N LEU A 249 -9.10 50.83 27.86
CA LEU A 249 -7.98 51.43 28.60
C LEU A 249 -8.38 52.13 29.92
N SER A 250 -9.68 52.26 30.22
CA SER A 250 -10.16 52.81 31.50
C SER A 250 -9.90 51.90 32.72
N LYS A 251 -9.50 50.64 32.48
CA LYS A 251 -9.14 49.64 33.49
C LYS A 251 -7.65 49.29 33.40
N PRO A 252 -6.93 49.11 34.53
CA PRO A 252 -5.52 48.73 34.52
C PRO A 252 -5.39 47.25 34.14
N ILE A 253 -5.34 46.96 32.83
CA ILE A 253 -5.17 45.62 32.25
C ILE A 253 -3.85 45.62 31.48
N SER A 254 -3.03 44.58 31.67
CA SER A 254 -1.78 44.44 30.94
C SER A 254 -2.05 44.19 29.44
N ARG A 255 -1.31 44.89 28.57
CA ARG A 255 -1.58 44.94 27.13
C ARG A 255 -1.34 43.60 26.44
N TRP A 256 -0.27 42.90 26.82
CA TRP A 256 -0.01 41.52 26.36
C TRP A 256 -1.14 40.55 26.72
N LEU A 257 -1.79 40.74 27.87
CA LEU A 257 -2.88 39.87 28.31
C LEU A 257 -4.18 40.16 27.57
N LEU A 258 -4.41 41.42 27.21
CA LEU A 258 -5.54 41.82 26.38
C LEU A 258 -5.43 41.17 24.99
N PHE A 259 -4.23 41.20 24.39
CA PHE A 259 -3.94 40.46 23.16
C PHE A 259 -4.19 38.95 23.30
N LEU A 260 -3.64 38.33 24.35
CA LEU A 260 -3.81 36.89 24.56
C LEU A 260 -5.29 36.52 24.79
N ALA A 261 -6.07 37.38 25.45
CA ALA A 261 -7.50 37.18 25.64
C ALA A 261 -8.28 37.25 24.31
N LYS A 262 -7.90 38.15 23.38
CA LYS A 262 -8.50 38.21 22.04
C LYS A 262 -8.08 37.03 21.18
N PHE A 263 -6.82 36.60 21.27
CA PHE A 263 -6.35 35.37 20.64
C PHE A 263 -7.17 34.15 21.11
N CYS A 264 -7.33 33.98 22.42
CA CYS A 264 -8.17 32.93 23.00
C CYS A 264 -9.65 33.06 22.59
N GLY A 265 -10.17 34.29 22.43
CA GLY A 265 -11.51 34.55 21.91
C GLY A 265 -11.71 34.04 20.48
N GLY A 266 -10.74 34.26 19.59
CA GLY A 266 -10.73 33.70 18.24
C GLY A 266 -10.70 32.16 18.24
N CYS A 267 -9.86 31.57 19.09
CA CYS A 267 -9.81 30.12 19.28
C CYS A 267 -11.15 29.55 19.81
N ALA A 268 -11.77 30.22 20.78
CA ALA A 268 -13.07 29.82 21.33
C ALA A 268 -14.19 29.87 20.27
N PHE A 269 -14.21 30.92 19.44
CA PHE A 269 -15.15 31.05 18.33
C PHE A 269 -15.04 29.85 17.37
N ILE A 270 -13.82 29.48 16.98
CA ILE A 270 -13.59 28.34 16.08
C ILE A 270 -13.84 27.00 16.75
N LEU A 271 -13.56 26.85 18.05
CA LEU A 271 -13.86 25.64 18.80
C LEU A 271 -15.36 25.30 18.76
N ILE A 272 -16.25 26.29 18.87
CA ILE A 272 -17.71 26.07 18.78
C ILE A 272 -18.08 25.55 17.39
N CYS A 273 -17.61 26.21 16.33
CA CYS A 273 -17.89 25.84 14.95
C CYS A 273 -17.35 24.44 14.61
N ALA A 274 -16.10 24.16 15.01
CA ALA A 274 -15.45 22.87 14.84
C ALA A 274 -16.20 21.75 15.56
N SER A 275 -16.57 21.98 16.83
CA SER A 275 -17.31 20.99 17.62
C SER A 275 -18.64 20.66 16.97
N TYR A 276 -19.37 21.66 16.46
CA TYR A 276 -20.64 21.47 15.77
C TYR A 276 -20.48 20.66 14.47
N LEU A 277 -19.51 21.04 13.63
CA LEU A 277 -19.24 20.34 12.37
C LEU A 277 -18.81 18.87 12.59
N VAL A 278 -17.80 18.65 13.44
CA VAL A 278 -17.21 17.33 13.66
C VAL A 278 -18.18 16.39 14.37
N THR A 279 -18.92 16.88 15.37
CA THR A 279 -19.94 16.06 16.05
C THR A 279 -21.10 15.74 15.10
N GLY A 280 -21.50 16.68 14.24
CA GLY A 280 -22.52 16.44 13.21
C GLY A 280 -22.11 15.34 12.23
N LEU A 281 -20.87 15.39 11.73
CA LEU A 281 -20.33 14.34 10.86
C LEU A 281 -20.22 12.99 11.58
N TRP A 282 -19.79 12.98 12.85
CA TRP A 282 -19.72 11.77 13.67
C TRP A 282 -21.10 11.12 13.86
N ILE A 283 -22.15 11.90 14.13
CA ILE A 283 -23.53 11.39 14.23
C ILE A 283 -24.00 10.82 12.90
N ILE A 284 -23.75 11.50 11.78
CA ILE A 284 -24.14 11.02 10.43
C ILE A 284 -23.42 9.69 10.13
N LEU A 285 -22.13 9.59 10.41
CA LEU A 285 -21.35 8.36 10.24
C LEU A 285 -21.89 7.21 11.10
N GLY A 286 -22.19 7.47 12.36
CA GLY A 286 -22.77 6.49 13.28
C GLY A 286 -24.14 5.99 12.83
N VAL A 287 -25.06 6.91 12.50
CA VAL A 287 -26.44 6.57 12.14
C VAL A 287 -26.55 5.96 10.74
N ARG A 288 -25.79 6.44 9.76
CA ARG A 288 -25.93 6.01 8.36
C ARG A 288 -25.01 4.86 7.97
N PHE A 289 -23.82 4.79 8.55
CA PHE A 289 -22.82 3.80 8.17
C PHE A 289 -22.57 2.74 9.26
N GLY A 290 -23.11 2.95 10.46
CA GLY A 290 -22.87 2.08 11.61
C GLY A 290 -21.47 2.23 12.21
N VAL A 291 -20.77 3.32 11.88
CA VAL A 291 -19.39 3.58 12.34
C VAL A 291 -19.45 4.55 13.52
N TRP A 292 -19.45 4.01 14.73
CA TRP A 292 -19.42 4.78 15.98
C TRP A 292 -18.01 4.83 16.55
N ASP A 293 -17.07 5.44 15.82
CA ASP A 293 -15.70 5.59 16.30
C ASP A 293 -15.54 6.91 17.06
N PRO A 294 -15.41 6.91 18.41
CA PRO A 294 -15.25 8.14 19.18
C PRO A 294 -13.93 8.86 18.90
N LYS A 295 -12.93 8.17 18.33
CA LYS A 295 -11.64 8.78 17.97
C LYS A 295 -11.78 9.88 16.92
N LEU A 296 -12.83 9.86 16.10
CA LEU A 296 -13.13 10.94 15.14
C LEU A 296 -13.31 12.30 15.83
N LEU A 297 -13.76 12.32 17.09
CA LEU A 297 -13.91 13.54 17.87
C LEU A 297 -12.56 14.18 18.25
N LEU A 298 -11.46 13.42 18.21
CA LEU A 298 -10.09 13.97 18.35
C LEU A 298 -9.74 14.93 17.20
N GLY A 299 -10.51 14.93 16.11
CA GLY A 299 -10.42 15.95 15.07
C GLY A 299 -10.69 17.37 15.59
N ILE A 300 -11.50 17.55 16.64
CA ILE A 300 -11.82 18.86 17.23
C ILE A 300 -10.56 19.54 17.80
N PRO A 301 -9.84 18.95 18.77
CA PRO A 301 -8.64 19.56 19.32
C PRO A 301 -7.51 19.70 18.29
N ILE A 302 -7.38 18.75 17.35
CA ILE A 302 -6.36 18.83 16.28
C ILE A 302 -6.67 20.00 15.34
N TYR A 303 -7.91 20.14 14.88
CA TYR A 303 -8.30 21.27 14.03
C TYR A 303 -8.12 22.61 14.74
N LEU A 304 -8.52 22.71 16.01
CA LEU A 304 -8.29 23.92 16.80
C LEU A 304 -6.79 24.26 16.89
N PHE A 305 -5.94 23.25 17.07
CA PHE A 305 -4.49 23.43 17.13
C PHE A 305 -3.90 23.89 15.80
N VAL A 306 -4.30 23.25 14.67
CA VAL A 306 -3.92 23.69 13.32
C VAL A 306 -4.32 25.16 13.11
N PHE A 307 -5.59 25.49 13.42
CA PHE A 307 -6.09 26.86 13.34
C PHE A 307 -5.26 27.82 14.20
N ALA A 308 -4.98 27.47 15.45
CA ALA A 308 -4.25 28.33 16.39
C ALA A 308 -2.83 28.68 15.89
N VAL A 309 -2.16 27.74 15.21
CA VAL A 309 -0.82 27.96 14.61
C VAL A 309 -0.86 28.98 13.48
N TYR A 310 -1.86 28.92 12.60
CA TYR A 310 -2.01 29.94 11.56
C TYR A 310 -2.54 31.26 12.11
N TYR A 311 -3.45 31.17 13.08
CA TYR A 311 -4.02 32.34 13.72
C TYR A 311 -2.99 33.10 14.56
N SER A 312 -1.95 32.45 15.09
CA SER A 312 -0.87 33.16 15.79
C SER A 312 -0.12 34.10 14.84
N VAL A 313 0.15 33.67 13.61
CA VAL A 313 0.74 34.51 12.56
C VAL A 313 -0.22 35.63 12.16
N SER A 314 -1.49 35.30 11.88
CA SER A 314 -2.52 36.29 11.56
C SER A 314 -2.66 37.35 12.66
N SER A 315 -2.59 36.93 13.94
CA SER A 315 -2.73 37.83 15.09
C SER A 315 -1.52 38.75 15.25
N LEU A 316 -0.30 38.23 15.08
CA LEU A 316 0.92 39.05 15.07
C LEU A 316 0.87 40.10 13.96
N VAL A 317 0.48 39.70 12.74
CA VAL A 317 0.31 40.62 11.61
C VAL A 317 -0.77 41.67 11.92
N GLY A 318 -1.88 41.27 12.54
CA GLY A 318 -2.95 42.17 12.93
C GLY A 318 -2.52 43.23 13.95
N VAL A 319 -1.61 42.86 14.86
CA VAL A 319 -1.00 43.80 15.81
C VAL A 319 -0.09 44.80 15.10
N VAL A 320 0.76 44.33 14.20
CA VAL A 320 1.76 45.16 13.52
C VAL A 320 1.13 46.10 12.49
N TYR A 321 0.24 45.57 11.64
CA TYR A 321 -0.29 46.29 10.47
C TYR A 321 -1.71 46.84 10.65
N ARG A 322 -2.43 46.42 11.70
CA ARG A 322 -3.79 46.89 12.04
C ARG A 322 -4.78 46.81 10.86
N SER A 323 -4.61 45.83 9.98
CA SER A 323 -5.44 45.63 8.78
C SER A 323 -5.86 44.17 8.62
N PRO A 324 -7.18 43.86 8.58
CA PRO A 324 -7.66 42.49 8.37
C PRO A 324 -7.21 41.88 7.04
N ILE A 325 -7.11 42.69 5.97
CA ILE A 325 -6.71 42.22 4.63
C ILE A 325 -5.26 41.73 4.66
N VAL A 326 -4.37 42.49 5.31
CA VAL A 326 -2.94 42.12 5.43
C VAL A 326 -2.78 40.84 6.25
N CYS A 327 -3.60 40.66 7.29
CA CYS A 327 -3.64 39.42 8.08
C CYS A 327 -3.92 38.20 7.19
N ILE A 328 -4.96 38.28 6.36
CA ILE A 328 -5.34 37.19 5.45
C ILE A 328 -4.21 36.89 4.46
N VAL A 329 -3.72 37.92 3.75
CA VAL A 329 -2.71 37.73 2.69
C VAL A 329 -1.41 37.14 3.23
N LEU A 330 -0.88 37.66 4.34
CA LEU A 330 0.36 37.15 4.92
C LEU A 330 0.21 35.77 5.54
N THR A 331 -0.96 35.44 6.09
CA THR A 331 -1.22 34.09 6.60
C THR A 331 -1.32 33.07 5.46
N VAL A 332 -1.93 33.42 4.33
CA VAL A 332 -1.96 32.58 3.12
C VAL A 332 -0.57 32.40 2.52
N LEU A 333 0.24 33.46 2.48
CA LEU A 333 1.63 33.38 2.02
C LEU A 333 2.46 32.44 2.93
N PHE A 334 2.30 32.59 4.24
CA PHE A 334 2.94 31.71 5.21
C PHE A 334 2.52 30.24 5.05
N TRP A 335 1.22 30.00 4.84
CA TRP A 335 0.70 28.68 4.49
C TRP A 335 1.37 28.12 3.24
N GLY A 336 1.50 28.92 2.17
CA GLY A 336 2.14 28.53 0.93
C GLY A 336 3.62 28.14 1.09
N ILE A 337 4.38 28.86 1.94
CA ILE A 337 5.78 28.52 2.23
C ILE A 337 5.87 27.21 3.00
N CYS A 338 5.07 27.02 4.05
CA CYS A 338 5.05 25.77 4.82
C CYS A 338 4.70 24.58 3.92
N PHE A 339 3.69 24.76 3.05
CA PHE A 339 3.30 23.77 2.06
C PHE A 339 4.44 23.46 1.08
N LEU A 340 5.13 24.47 0.55
CA LEU A 340 6.24 24.28 -0.38
C LEU A 340 7.40 23.49 0.25
N VAL A 341 7.79 23.83 1.49
CA VAL A 341 8.87 23.12 2.21
C VAL A 341 8.47 21.67 2.51
N GLY A 342 7.24 21.44 2.95
CA GLY A 342 6.69 20.09 3.14
C GLY A 342 6.64 19.29 1.84
N LEU A 343 6.12 19.88 0.76
CA LEU A 343 6.08 19.26 -0.56
C LEU A 343 7.48 18.92 -1.07
N ALA A 344 8.45 19.82 -0.89
CA ALA A 344 9.84 19.58 -1.26
C ALA A 344 10.43 18.37 -0.50
N LYS A 345 10.18 18.25 0.81
CA LYS A 345 10.62 17.10 1.60
C LYS A 345 9.98 15.81 1.11
N VAL A 346 8.66 15.77 1.02
CA VAL A 346 7.92 14.58 0.61
C VAL A 346 8.34 14.13 -0.78
N THR A 347 8.52 15.07 -1.70
CA THR A 347 9.01 14.78 -3.04
C THR A 347 10.43 14.22 -3.00
N PHE A 348 11.33 14.80 -2.21
CA PHE A 348 12.70 14.28 -2.07
C PHE A 348 12.73 12.88 -1.45
N GLU A 349 11.98 12.65 -0.37
CA GLU A 349 11.89 11.36 0.32
C GLU A 349 11.31 10.29 -0.61
N ASN A 350 10.20 10.57 -1.31
CA ASN A 350 9.62 9.62 -2.24
C ASN A 350 10.54 9.38 -3.45
N THR A 351 11.14 10.43 -4.00
CA THR A 351 11.88 10.35 -5.27
C THR A 351 13.27 9.76 -5.10
N ILE A 352 14.06 10.27 -4.15
CA ILE A 352 15.49 10.00 -4.03
C ILE A 352 15.76 9.04 -2.87
N TRP A 353 15.11 9.24 -1.72
CA TRP A 353 15.37 8.41 -0.54
C TRP A 353 14.75 7.02 -0.68
N SER A 354 13.44 6.93 -0.94
CA SER A 354 12.73 5.64 -1.01
C SER A 354 13.26 4.76 -2.14
N SER A 355 13.62 5.35 -3.28
CA SER A 355 14.15 4.62 -4.43
C SER A 355 15.58 4.07 -4.22
N SER A 356 16.35 4.67 -3.30
CA SER A 356 17.71 4.23 -2.98
C SER A 356 17.81 3.30 -1.77
N GLN A 357 16.71 3.10 -1.04
CA GLN A 357 16.66 2.19 0.10
C GLN A 357 17.02 0.77 -0.31
N ILE A 358 18.02 0.19 0.36
CA ILE A 358 18.42 -1.20 0.18
C ILE A 358 17.35 -2.10 0.82
N THR A 359 16.80 -3.02 0.04
CA THR A 359 15.75 -3.97 0.45
C THR A 359 16.25 -5.41 0.54
N ARG A 360 17.36 -5.73 -0.14
CA ARG A 360 18.02 -7.03 -0.07
C ARG A 360 19.52 -6.85 -0.15
N VAL A 361 20.26 -7.71 0.56
CA VAL A 361 21.72 -7.80 0.49
C VAL A 361 22.10 -9.28 0.39
N PHE A 362 23.12 -9.60 -0.39
CA PHE A 362 23.71 -10.94 -0.43
C PHE A 362 25.16 -10.87 -0.91
N GLU A 363 25.91 -11.91 -0.63
CA GLU A 363 27.31 -12.04 -1.06
C GLU A 363 27.38 -12.67 -2.46
N ALA A 364 28.19 -12.08 -3.35
CA ALA A 364 28.50 -12.63 -4.66
C ALA A 364 30.03 -12.63 -4.86
N ASP A 365 30.64 -13.80 -4.65
CA ASP A 365 32.06 -14.10 -4.85
C ASP A 365 33.02 -13.02 -4.34
N GLY A 366 32.99 -12.82 -3.01
CA GLY A 366 33.87 -11.89 -2.28
C GLY A 366 33.44 -10.43 -2.33
N SER A 367 32.40 -10.07 -3.09
CA SER A 367 31.81 -8.73 -3.11
C SER A 367 30.40 -8.72 -2.56
N LEU A 368 30.03 -7.63 -1.88
CA LEU A 368 28.69 -7.44 -1.36
C LEU A 368 27.79 -6.84 -2.44
N VAL A 369 26.64 -7.48 -2.70
CA VAL A 369 25.62 -6.97 -3.62
C VAL A 369 24.41 -6.52 -2.83
N ALA A 370 23.97 -5.28 -3.07
CA ALA A 370 22.77 -4.70 -2.50
C ALA A 370 21.74 -4.41 -3.59
N VAL A 371 20.47 -4.68 -3.31
CA VAL A 371 19.35 -4.40 -4.21
C VAL A 371 18.49 -3.33 -3.59
N ASN A 372 18.23 -2.26 -4.33
CA ASN A 372 17.40 -1.16 -3.84
C ASN A 372 15.90 -1.43 -4.05
N GLU A 373 15.06 -0.50 -3.63
CA GLU A 373 13.60 -0.62 -3.70
C GLU A 373 13.05 -0.61 -5.14
N LEU A 374 13.82 -0.09 -6.10
CA LEU A 374 13.55 -0.21 -7.54
C LEU A 374 13.92 -1.59 -8.12
N GLY A 375 14.49 -2.49 -7.31
CA GLY A 375 14.98 -3.78 -7.77
C GLY A 375 16.28 -3.71 -8.58
N VAL A 376 17.01 -2.60 -8.49
CA VAL A 376 18.31 -2.43 -9.16
C VAL A 376 19.41 -2.93 -8.24
N ALA A 377 20.30 -3.76 -8.78
CA ALA A 377 21.44 -4.31 -8.05
C ALA A 377 22.64 -3.36 -8.09
N HIS A 378 23.40 -3.35 -7.01
CA HIS A 378 24.62 -2.58 -6.85
C HIS A 378 25.68 -3.45 -6.20
N THR A 379 26.91 -3.41 -6.70
CA THR A 379 28.06 -4.02 -6.03
C THR A 379 28.83 -2.97 -5.26
N TRP A 380 29.42 -3.36 -4.13
CA TRP A 380 30.26 -2.47 -3.35
C TRP A 380 31.65 -2.30 -4.00
N ASP A 381 32.04 -1.06 -4.25
CA ASP A 381 33.39 -0.70 -4.70
C ASP A 381 34.21 -0.17 -3.51
N ASP A 382 35.12 -1.00 -3.01
CA ASP A 382 36.00 -0.65 -1.88
C ASP A 382 36.96 0.50 -2.20
N ALA A 383 37.44 0.62 -3.44
CA ALA A 383 38.41 1.64 -3.83
C ALA A 383 37.79 3.05 -3.77
N ASN A 384 36.54 3.18 -4.23
CA ASN A 384 35.83 4.45 -4.25
C ASN A 384 34.92 4.68 -3.03
N ARG A 385 34.69 3.63 -2.21
CA ARG A 385 33.71 3.58 -1.13
C ARG A 385 32.32 4.02 -1.62
N GLN A 386 31.84 3.36 -2.68
CA GLN A 386 30.57 3.67 -3.33
C GLN A 386 29.87 2.41 -3.83
N TRP A 387 28.54 2.48 -3.92
CA TRP A 387 27.73 1.46 -4.59
C TRP A 387 27.76 1.69 -6.10
N ARG A 388 28.28 0.71 -6.85
CA ARG A 388 28.32 0.73 -8.31
C ARG A 388 27.14 -0.06 -8.86
N GLU A 389 26.31 0.60 -9.66
CA GLU A 389 25.14 -0.02 -10.31
C GLU A 389 25.59 -1.16 -11.25
N ILE A 390 24.96 -2.34 -11.12
CA ILE A 390 25.20 -3.53 -11.94
C ILE A 390 23.86 -4.18 -12.32
N PHE A 391 23.86 -5.03 -13.35
CA PHE A 391 22.68 -5.85 -13.68
C PHE A 391 21.40 -5.01 -13.96
N VAL A 392 21.52 -3.96 -14.79
CA VAL A 392 20.40 -3.06 -15.13
C VAL A 392 20.13 -3.05 -16.63
N THR A 393 18.93 -3.50 -17.00
CA THR A 393 18.50 -3.53 -18.40
C THR A 393 18.22 -2.13 -18.97
N PRO A 394 18.35 -1.92 -20.30
CA PRO A 394 17.96 -0.66 -20.93
C PRO A 394 16.50 -0.27 -20.64
N GLN A 395 15.60 -1.25 -20.56
CA GLN A 395 14.18 -1.04 -20.25
C GLN A 395 13.99 -0.52 -18.82
N GLN A 396 14.68 -1.10 -17.83
CA GLN A 396 14.67 -0.59 -16.45
C GLN A 396 15.21 0.84 -16.37
N LYS A 397 16.29 1.16 -17.11
CA LYS A 397 16.83 2.53 -17.17
C LYS A 397 15.81 3.52 -17.72
N GLN A 398 15.09 3.15 -18.78
CA GLN A 398 14.05 3.99 -19.37
C GLN A 398 12.83 4.14 -18.45
N ALA A 399 12.44 3.07 -17.75
CA ALA A 399 11.30 3.06 -16.83
C ALA A 399 11.59 3.75 -15.48
N ARG A 400 12.86 3.98 -15.13
CA ARG A 400 13.30 4.50 -13.82
C ARG A 400 12.55 5.77 -13.40
N GLY A 401 12.43 6.76 -14.28
CA GLY A 401 11.73 8.00 -13.97
C GLY A 401 10.25 7.79 -13.60
N ILE A 402 9.58 6.89 -14.33
CA ILE A 402 8.16 6.59 -14.09
C ILE A 402 8.00 5.73 -12.82
N MET A 403 8.90 4.76 -12.56
CA MET A 403 8.90 3.99 -11.31
C MET A 403 9.08 4.87 -10.07
N ILE A 404 9.94 5.89 -10.18
CA ILE A 404 10.16 6.85 -9.09
C ILE A 404 8.91 7.73 -8.87
N ALA A 405 8.26 8.16 -9.95
CA ALA A 405 7.08 9.04 -9.87
C ALA A 405 5.77 8.31 -9.53
N ALA A 406 5.67 7.00 -9.84
CA ALA A 406 4.45 6.21 -9.70
C ALA A 406 4.69 4.92 -8.88
N PRO A 407 4.46 4.95 -7.55
CA PRO A 407 4.66 3.80 -6.66
C PRO A 407 3.87 2.55 -7.06
N GLU A 408 2.67 2.70 -7.62
CA GLU A 408 1.85 1.58 -8.08
C GLU A 408 2.51 0.85 -9.27
N LEU A 409 3.08 1.61 -10.20
CA LEU A 409 3.80 1.04 -11.34
C LEU A 409 5.10 0.36 -10.88
N ARG A 410 5.77 0.95 -9.88
CA ARG A 410 6.95 0.36 -9.23
C ARG A 410 6.64 -0.99 -8.62
N ASN A 411 5.56 -1.11 -7.85
CA ASN A 411 5.12 -2.39 -7.26
C ASN A 411 4.81 -3.42 -8.36
N MET A 412 4.18 -2.99 -9.47
CA MET A 412 3.88 -3.88 -10.60
C MET A 412 5.14 -4.35 -11.35
N MET A 413 6.18 -3.52 -11.40
CA MET A 413 7.42 -3.80 -12.14
C MET A 413 8.56 -4.34 -11.27
N GLN A 414 8.31 -4.65 -9.99
CA GLN A 414 9.35 -5.22 -9.13
C GLN A 414 9.87 -6.55 -9.70
N PRO A 415 11.21 -6.70 -9.83
CA PRO A 415 11.80 -7.95 -10.26
C PRO A 415 11.58 -9.06 -9.24
N VAL A 416 11.50 -10.30 -9.73
CA VAL A 416 11.71 -11.48 -8.88
C VAL A 416 13.21 -11.79 -8.93
N GLY A 417 13.86 -11.89 -7.77
CA GLY A 417 15.33 -11.90 -7.68
C GLY A 417 15.91 -10.47 -7.52
N PRO A 418 17.19 -10.24 -7.85
CA PRO A 418 18.16 -11.21 -8.35
C PRO A 418 18.58 -12.25 -7.31
N VAL A 419 19.09 -13.36 -7.82
CA VAL A 419 19.67 -14.47 -7.07
C VAL A 419 21.04 -14.79 -7.67
N TYR A 420 22.03 -15.12 -6.84
CA TYR A 420 23.40 -15.39 -7.29
C TYR A 420 23.70 -16.89 -7.41
N ASP A 421 23.72 -17.39 -8.64
CA ASP A 421 24.12 -18.77 -8.96
C ASP A 421 25.65 -18.89 -8.84
N GLN A 422 26.10 -19.39 -7.68
CA GLN A 422 27.51 -19.56 -7.35
C GLN A 422 28.22 -20.52 -8.31
N ARG A 423 27.54 -21.57 -8.77
CA ARG A 423 28.13 -22.62 -9.62
C ARG A 423 28.52 -22.10 -11.00
N HIS A 424 27.77 -21.13 -11.52
CA HIS A 424 27.99 -20.55 -12.85
C HIS A 424 28.40 -19.07 -12.79
N GLU A 425 28.68 -18.54 -11.60
CA GLU A 425 29.10 -17.16 -11.33
C GLU A 425 28.25 -16.10 -12.04
N ARG A 426 26.92 -16.17 -11.86
CA ARG A 426 25.96 -15.31 -12.57
C ARG A 426 24.80 -14.85 -11.70
N LEU A 427 24.28 -13.66 -11.99
CA LEU A 427 23.02 -13.16 -11.43
C LEU A 427 21.86 -13.55 -12.34
N LEU A 428 20.76 -13.97 -11.72
CA LEU A 428 19.52 -14.35 -12.38
C LEU A 428 18.34 -13.59 -11.78
N ALA A 429 17.49 -13.00 -12.61
CA ALA A 429 16.24 -12.37 -12.19
C ALA A 429 15.14 -12.52 -13.24
N ALA A 430 13.88 -12.43 -12.81
CA ALA A 430 12.73 -12.34 -13.69
C ALA A 430 12.21 -10.90 -13.75
N LEU A 431 12.46 -10.23 -14.87
CA LEU A 431 12.20 -8.81 -15.10
C LEU A 431 11.00 -8.62 -16.03
N VAL A 432 10.14 -7.64 -15.75
CA VAL A 432 8.98 -7.35 -16.61
C VAL A 432 9.45 -6.87 -17.99
N ALA A 433 9.01 -7.55 -19.06
CA ALA A 433 9.18 -7.05 -20.42
C ALA A 433 8.37 -5.76 -20.58
N ALA A 434 8.87 -4.77 -21.34
CA ALA A 434 8.29 -3.43 -21.47
C ALA A 434 6.75 -3.38 -21.34
N PRO A 435 6.19 -2.49 -20.50
CA PRO A 435 4.77 -2.51 -20.15
C PRO A 435 3.89 -2.31 -21.40
N GLN A 436 3.35 -3.40 -21.92
CA GLN A 436 2.27 -3.38 -22.92
C GLN A 436 0.94 -3.66 -22.22
N PRO A 437 -0.16 -3.02 -22.62
CA PRO A 437 -1.49 -3.35 -22.11
C PRO A 437 -1.78 -4.84 -22.29
N GLY A 438 -2.13 -5.54 -21.22
CA GLY A 438 -2.52 -6.96 -21.25
C GLY A 438 -1.37 -7.98 -21.20
N VAL A 439 -0.12 -7.61 -21.49
CA VAL A 439 1.03 -8.54 -21.49
C VAL A 439 1.87 -8.35 -20.23
N ARG A 440 1.81 -9.31 -19.31
CA ARG A 440 2.64 -9.37 -18.09
C ARG A 440 3.70 -10.45 -18.18
N GLU A 441 4.41 -10.49 -19.30
CA GLU A 441 5.53 -11.43 -19.46
C GLU A 441 6.74 -10.94 -18.69
N ARG A 442 7.39 -11.86 -17.98
CA ARG A 442 8.69 -11.63 -17.36
C ARG A 442 9.76 -12.34 -18.20
N LEU A 443 10.82 -11.62 -18.52
CA LEU A 443 12.02 -12.14 -19.15
C LEU A 443 12.93 -12.72 -18.07
N LEU A 444 13.54 -13.86 -18.37
CA LEU A 444 14.66 -14.37 -17.60
C LEU A 444 15.91 -13.58 -18.01
N THR A 445 16.42 -12.77 -17.10
CA THR A 445 17.60 -11.94 -17.31
C THR A 445 18.79 -12.54 -16.58
N VAL A 446 19.91 -12.63 -17.28
CA VAL A 446 21.16 -13.22 -16.78
C VAL A 446 22.30 -12.24 -16.95
N GLY A 447 23.14 -12.10 -15.93
CA GLY A 447 24.35 -11.28 -15.96
C GLY A 447 25.50 -12.10 -15.40
N ALA A 448 26.42 -12.49 -16.27
CA ALA A 448 27.60 -13.25 -15.86
C ALA A 448 28.65 -12.32 -15.24
N LYS A 449 29.36 -12.78 -14.21
CA LYS A 449 30.44 -12.02 -13.58
C LYS A 449 31.56 -11.66 -14.57
N GLY A 450 31.92 -12.60 -15.45
CA GLY A 450 32.97 -12.41 -16.46
C GLY A 450 32.68 -11.30 -17.49
N ASP A 451 31.43 -10.81 -17.54
CA ASP A 451 30.96 -9.75 -18.43
C ASP A 451 30.49 -8.51 -17.64
N ASP A 452 31.10 -8.28 -16.45
CA ASP A 452 30.75 -7.21 -15.51
C ASP A 452 29.24 -7.12 -15.21
N TRP A 453 28.58 -8.28 -15.15
CA TRP A 453 27.14 -8.41 -14.89
C TRP A 453 26.24 -7.78 -15.95
N GLU A 454 26.71 -7.66 -17.19
CA GLU A 454 25.89 -7.12 -18.29
C GLU A 454 24.62 -7.97 -18.47
N PRO A 455 23.41 -7.38 -18.34
CA PRO A 455 22.18 -8.14 -18.32
C PRO A 455 21.74 -8.50 -19.75
N ARG A 456 21.58 -9.80 -20.00
CA ARG A 456 21.08 -10.37 -21.26
C ARG A 456 19.79 -11.13 -21.01
N SER A 457 18.83 -10.99 -21.92
CA SER A 457 17.50 -11.60 -21.79
C SER A 457 17.08 -12.21 -23.12
N GLU A 458 17.06 -13.54 -23.19
CA GLU A 458 16.71 -14.27 -24.42
C GLU A 458 15.44 -15.11 -24.27
N ASN A 459 15.14 -15.56 -23.04
CA ASN A 459 14.01 -16.44 -22.73
C ASN A 459 13.04 -15.80 -21.73
N THR A 460 11.80 -16.30 -21.68
CA THR A 460 10.78 -15.90 -20.68
C THR A 460 10.79 -16.84 -19.48
N VAL A 461 10.28 -16.38 -18.34
CA VAL A 461 9.97 -17.28 -17.21
C VAL A 461 8.52 -17.77 -17.29
N PRO A 462 8.21 -18.94 -16.70
CA PRO A 462 6.85 -19.40 -16.46
C PRO A 462 5.91 -18.31 -15.91
N THR A 463 4.67 -18.33 -16.37
CA THR A 463 3.65 -17.31 -16.04
C THR A 463 3.40 -17.21 -14.55
N GLY A 464 3.32 -15.98 -14.06
CA GLY A 464 3.05 -15.73 -12.65
C GLY A 464 4.19 -16.13 -11.73
N ALA A 465 5.45 -16.03 -12.19
CA ALA A 465 6.64 -16.10 -11.35
C ALA A 465 6.55 -15.16 -10.13
N GLN A 466 6.75 -15.70 -8.94
CA GLN A 466 6.64 -14.99 -7.65
C GLN A 466 7.95 -14.99 -6.84
N ALA A 467 8.71 -16.10 -6.88
CA ALA A 467 9.96 -16.23 -6.14
C ALA A 467 11.03 -17.00 -6.94
N LEU A 468 12.31 -16.68 -6.70
CA LEU A 468 13.48 -17.40 -7.18
C LEU A 468 14.31 -17.81 -5.96
N PHE A 469 14.74 -19.07 -5.91
CA PHE A 469 15.52 -19.65 -4.82
C PHE A 469 16.74 -20.41 -5.36
N LEU A 470 17.77 -20.56 -4.53
CA LEU A 470 18.90 -21.47 -4.75
C LEU A 470 18.74 -22.67 -3.84
N GLU A 471 18.43 -23.82 -4.43
CA GLU A 471 18.36 -25.06 -3.68
C GLU A 471 19.71 -25.38 -3.02
N PRO A 472 19.74 -26.16 -1.92
CA PRO A 472 21.01 -26.58 -1.31
C PRO A 472 21.95 -27.33 -2.27
N SER A 473 21.41 -27.93 -3.35
CA SER A 473 22.20 -28.53 -4.44
C SER A 473 22.89 -27.52 -5.36
N GLY A 474 22.57 -26.22 -5.23
CA GLY A 474 23.05 -25.14 -6.09
C GLY A 474 22.19 -24.91 -7.34
N ASP A 475 21.09 -25.65 -7.50
CA ASP A 475 20.16 -25.49 -8.61
C ASP A 475 19.22 -24.30 -8.38
N VAL A 476 18.79 -23.64 -9.46
CA VAL A 476 17.89 -22.48 -9.38
C VAL A 476 16.45 -22.94 -9.52
N LEU A 477 15.65 -22.68 -8.48
CA LEU A 477 14.23 -22.99 -8.44
C LEU A 477 13.40 -21.72 -8.61
N LEU A 478 12.44 -21.75 -9.53
CA LEU A 478 11.44 -20.72 -9.74
C LEU A 478 10.09 -21.21 -9.20
N VAL A 479 9.49 -20.41 -8.31
CA VAL A 479 8.12 -20.60 -7.86
C VAL A 479 7.20 -19.70 -8.68
N ALA A 480 6.23 -20.30 -9.37
CA ALA A 480 5.26 -19.61 -10.21
C ALA A 480 3.83 -19.97 -9.82
N SER A 481 2.86 -19.22 -10.35
CA SER A 481 1.44 -19.36 -9.98
C SER A 481 0.84 -20.72 -10.34
N ILE A 482 1.48 -21.42 -11.29
CA ILE A 482 1.03 -22.69 -11.87
C ILE A 482 1.97 -23.87 -11.54
N GLY A 483 3.03 -23.67 -10.74
CA GLY A 483 3.96 -24.76 -10.44
C GLY A 483 5.36 -24.32 -9.99
N LEU A 484 6.20 -25.34 -9.76
CA LEU A 484 7.61 -25.20 -9.39
C LEU A 484 8.49 -25.61 -10.57
N PHE A 485 9.46 -24.78 -10.91
CA PHE A 485 10.25 -24.94 -12.12
C PHE A 485 11.75 -24.84 -11.82
N ARG A 486 12.51 -25.89 -12.12
CA ARG A 486 13.97 -25.88 -11.96
C ARG A 486 14.65 -25.46 -13.27
N LEU A 487 15.66 -24.62 -13.19
CA LEU A 487 16.49 -24.24 -14.34
C LEU A 487 17.49 -25.36 -14.65
N THR A 488 17.35 -26.05 -15.79
CA THR A 488 18.16 -27.24 -16.15
C THR A 488 19.10 -27.03 -17.34
N GLY A 489 18.88 -25.99 -18.15
CA GLY A 489 19.69 -25.67 -19.33
C GLY A 489 20.28 -24.26 -19.33
N ASP A 490 20.92 -23.88 -20.43
CA ASP A 490 21.49 -22.52 -20.56
C ASP A 490 20.37 -21.48 -20.73
N PRO A 491 20.20 -20.56 -19.75
CA PRO A 491 19.15 -19.55 -19.77
C PRO A 491 19.26 -18.57 -20.95
N LEU A 492 20.43 -18.47 -21.61
CA LEU A 492 20.67 -17.63 -22.78
C LEU A 492 20.62 -18.41 -24.10
N GLU A 493 20.39 -19.72 -24.08
CA GLU A 493 20.28 -20.51 -25.29
C GLU A 493 19.04 -20.10 -26.09
N LYS A 494 19.26 -19.66 -27.34
CA LYS A 494 18.20 -19.34 -28.29
C LYS A 494 17.59 -20.64 -28.81
N LYS A 495 16.44 -21.04 -28.27
CA LYS A 495 15.67 -22.14 -28.87
C LYS A 495 15.22 -21.74 -30.27
N ARG A 496 15.47 -22.61 -31.25
CA ARG A 496 15.12 -22.37 -32.66
C ARG A 496 13.59 -22.24 -32.79
N PRO A 497 13.09 -21.28 -33.57
CA PRO A 497 11.65 -21.14 -33.80
C PRO A 497 11.09 -22.45 -34.38
N VAL A 498 9.99 -22.93 -33.82
CA VAL A 498 9.30 -24.12 -34.33
C VAL A 498 8.75 -23.78 -35.71
N LYS A 499 9.25 -24.48 -36.74
CA LYS A 499 8.71 -24.41 -38.10
C LYS A 499 7.56 -25.39 -38.21
N LEU A 500 6.33 -24.89 -38.21
CA LEU A 500 5.16 -25.67 -38.61
C LEU A 500 4.80 -25.29 -40.04
N PHE A 501 4.75 -26.27 -40.95
CA PHE A 501 4.33 -26.07 -42.36
C PHE A 501 5.05 -24.93 -43.10
N GLY A 502 6.36 -24.73 -42.84
CA GLY A 502 7.16 -23.69 -43.51
C GLY A 502 6.98 -22.27 -42.94
N ILE A 503 6.06 -22.07 -41.99
CA ILE A 503 5.86 -20.81 -41.28
C ILE A 503 6.70 -20.84 -40.00
N GLN A 504 7.56 -19.84 -39.81
CA GLN A 504 8.29 -19.64 -38.56
C GLN A 504 7.32 -19.00 -37.56
N LEU A 505 6.85 -19.75 -36.57
CA LEU A 505 6.05 -19.21 -35.49
C LEU A 505 6.97 -18.46 -34.52
N PRO A 506 6.78 -17.15 -34.27
CA PRO A 506 7.56 -16.39 -33.30
C PRO A 506 7.07 -16.71 -31.88
N LEU A 507 7.24 -17.95 -31.43
CA LEU A 507 6.98 -18.33 -30.05
C LEU A 507 8.23 -18.01 -29.24
N LYS A 508 8.19 -16.96 -28.41
CA LYS A 508 9.16 -16.81 -27.31
C LYS A 508 8.93 -17.99 -26.37
N THR A 509 9.81 -18.96 -26.43
CA THR A 509 9.74 -20.17 -25.60
C THR A 509 10.02 -19.80 -24.15
N ALA A 510 9.26 -20.39 -23.21
CA ALA A 510 9.67 -20.44 -21.82
C ALA A 510 11.12 -20.94 -21.75
N GLY A 511 11.92 -20.36 -20.85
CA GLY A 511 13.32 -20.72 -20.64
C GLY A 511 13.53 -22.20 -20.37
N PRO A 512 14.77 -22.66 -20.16
CA PRO A 512 15.08 -24.07 -19.95
C PRO A 512 14.68 -24.50 -18.54
N PHE A 513 13.37 -24.45 -18.28
CA PHE A 513 12.71 -24.77 -17.04
C PHE A 513 12.03 -26.12 -17.17
N GLU A 514 12.30 -26.99 -16.20
CA GLU A 514 11.63 -28.27 -16.03
C GLU A 514 10.66 -28.17 -14.85
N ASN A 515 9.43 -28.67 -15.02
CA ASN A 515 8.48 -28.71 -13.92
C ASN A 515 8.92 -29.79 -12.92
N VAL A 516 9.13 -29.38 -11.68
CA VAL A 516 9.55 -30.23 -10.56
C VAL A 516 8.54 -30.19 -9.43
N GLY A 517 7.32 -29.71 -9.70
CA GLY A 517 6.21 -29.78 -8.75
C GLY A 517 5.59 -31.19 -8.65
N PRO A 518 4.60 -31.36 -7.76
CA PRO A 518 3.85 -32.59 -7.57
C PRO A 518 3.20 -33.07 -8.86
N ALA A 519 2.93 -34.38 -8.92
CA ALA A 519 2.27 -34.98 -10.07
C ALA A 519 0.87 -34.39 -10.32
N ASP A 520 0.16 -34.02 -9.26
CA ASP A 520 -1.08 -33.24 -9.34
C ASP A 520 -0.75 -31.73 -9.33
N SER A 521 -0.88 -31.09 -10.49
CA SER A 521 -0.62 -29.66 -10.66
C SER A 521 -1.60 -28.77 -9.90
N THR A 522 -2.75 -29.30 -9.44
CA THR A 522 -3.70 -28.54 -8.62
C THR A 522 -3.18 -28.28 -7.20
N GLU A 523 -2.17 -29.03 -6.74
CA GLU A 523 -1.57 -28.87 -5.42
C GLU A 523 -0.77 -27.55 -5.28
N ILE A 524 -0.25 -26.99 -6.39
CA ILE A 524 0.61 -25.79 -6.39
C ILE A 524 -0.05 -24.58 -7.08
N VAL A 525 -1.37 -24.56 -7.22
CA VAL A 525 -2.03 -23.36 -7.74
C VAL A 525 -1.92 -22.22 -6.70
N LEU A 526 -0.96 -21.31 -6.91
CA LEU A 526 -0.71 -20.17 -6.02
C LEU A 526 -1.57 -19.00 -6.46
N THR A 527 -2.68 -18.83 -5.76
CA THR A 527 -3.58 -17.70 -6.01
C THR A 527 -3.25 -16.56 -5.04
N PRO A 528 -3.04 -15.33 -5.53
CA PRO A 528 -2.80 -14.18 -4.67
C PRO A 528 -3.93 -13.93 -3.65
N PRO A 529 -3.60 -13.45 -2.43
CA PRO A 529 -2.24 -13.25 -1.92
C PRO A 529 -1.53 -14.60 -1.70
N SER A 530 -0.30 -14.69 -2.17
CA SER A 530 0.55 -15.87 -2.07
C SER A 530 2.00 -15.47 -1.92
N THR A 531 2.75 -16.29 -1.19
CA THR A 531 4.19 -16.10 -1.00
C THR A 531 4.85 -17.46 -0.76
N ALA A 532 6.16 -17.51 -0.90
CA ALA A 532 6.95 -18.72 -0.74
C ALA A 532 8.20 -18.43 0.09
N ALA A 533 8.65 -19.40 0.86
CA ALA A 533 10.00 -19.43 1.43
C ALA A 533 10.58 -20.84 1.35
N MET A 534 11.90 -20.91 1.34
CA MET A 534 12.64 -22.16 1.31
C MET A 534 13.58 -22.24 2.50
N SER A 535 13.63 -23.41 3.12
CA SER A 535 14.63 -23.74 4.12
C SER A 535 15.97 -24.01 3.44
N THR A 536 17.02 -23.31 3.88
CA THR A 536 18.38 -23.46 3.34
C THR A 536 19.07 -24.75 3.77
N THR A 537 18.58 -25.43 4.80
CA THR A 537 19.21 -26.64 5.37
C THR A 537 18.89 -27.89 4.55
N ASP A 538 17.64 -28.05 4.15
CA ASP A 538 17.09 -29.25 3.51
C ASP A 538 16.40 -28.97 2.17
N GLY A 539 16.19 -27.70 1.81
CA GLY A 539 15.52 -27.31 0.58
C GLY A 539 14.00 -27.46 0.63
N ALA A 540 13.42 -27.74 1.80
CA ALA A 540 11.98 -27.83 1.96
C ALA A 540 11.31 -26.46 1.70
N LEU A 541 10.11 -26.46 1.13
CA LEU A 541 9.38 -25.25 0.72
C LEU A 541 8.12 -25.04 1.55
N ALA A 542 7.95 -23.83 2.08
CA ALA A 542 6.70 -23.36 2.66
C ALA A 542 6.02 -22.41 1.66
N LEU A 543 4.82 -22.79 1.20
CA LEU A 543 3.99 -21.99 0.31
C LEU A 543 2.77 -21.48 1.06
N TYR A 544 2.51 -20.18 1.01
CA TYR A 544 1.27 -19.61 1.48
C TYR A 544 0.37 -19.25 0.30
N THR A 545 -0.90 -19.62 0.37
CA THR A 545 -1.94 -19.14 -0.55
C THR A 545 -3.30 -19.16 0.14
N ARG A 546 -4.02 -18.05 0.04
CA ARG A 546 -5.41 -17.89 0.52
C ARG A 546 -5.68 -18.48 1.92
N GLY A 547 -4.89 -18.12 2.93
CA GLY A 547 -5.08 -18.57 4.31
C GLY A 547 -4.58 -19.99 4.61
N ARG A 548 -3.93 -20.65 3.65
CA ARG A 548 -3.32 -21.98 3.84
C ARG A 548 -1.81 -21.91 3.73
N VAL A 549 -1.13 -22.66 4.57
CA VAL A 549 0.31 -22.94 4.48
C VAL A 549 0.49 -24.38 4.03
N LYS A 550 1.19 -24.59 2.93
CA LYS A 550 1.55 -25.90 2.37
C LYS A 550 3.05 -26.11 2.54
N LEU A 551 3.44 -27.26 3.06
CA LEU A 551 4.82 -27.68 3.20
C LEU A 551 5.13 -28.74 2.14
N LEU A 552 6.19 -28.51 1.38
CA LEU A 552 6.65 -29.41 0.34
C LEU A 552 8.08 -29.84 0.60
N GLU A 553 8.35 -31.11 0.32
CA GLU A 553 9.67 -31.70 0.44
C GLU A 553 10.09 -32.33 -0.87
N ARG A 554 11.40 -32.45 -1.05
CA ARG A 554 12.00 -33.04 -2.23
C ARG A 554 12.03 -34.56 -2.08
N ASP A 555 11.51 -35.27 -3.08
CA ASP A 555 11.58 -36.72 -3.18
C ASP A 555 12.95 -37.20 -3.67
N GLU A 556 13.17 -38.52 -3.68
CA GLU A 556 14.42 -39.13 -4.14
C GLU A 556 14.77 -38.83 -5.62
N HIS A 557 13.76 -38.51 -6.44
CA HIS A 557 13.93 -38.18 -7.86
C HIS A 557 14.15 -36.67 -8.06
N GLY A 558 14.12 -35.90 -6.98
CA GLY A 558 14.36 -34.48 -6.96
C GLY A 558 13.14 -33.62 -7.32
N SER A 559 11.94 -34.18 -7.36
CA SER A 559 10.68 -33.44 -7.50
C SER A 559 10.12 -33.09 -6.13
N TYR A 560 9.30 -32.04 -6.04
CA TYR A 560 8.63 -31.62 -4.82
C TYR A 560 7.28 -32.32 -4.69
N GLN A 561 6.99 -32.82 -3.50
CA GLN A 561 5.69 -33.41 -3.16
C GLN A 561 5.08 -32.65 -1.99
N LEU A 562 3.74 -32.54 -1.97
CA LEU A 562 3.03 -31.98 -0.82
C LEU A 562 3.15 -32.93 0.37
N LEU A 563 3.84 -32.50 1.42
CA LEU A 563 3.96 -33.27 2.66
C LEU A 563 2.74 -33.03 3.56
N ARG A 564 2.37 -31.76 3.73
CA ARG A 564 1.27 -31.37 4.62
C ARG A 564 0.74 -29.99 4.29
N GLU A 565 -0.51 -29.74 4.67
CA GLU A 565 -1.10 -28.41 4.66
C GLU A 565 -1.83 -28.11 5.98
N THR A 566 -1.90 -26.83 6.33
CA THR A 566 -2.70 -26.33 7.44
C THR A 566 -3.41 -25.04 7.04
N ARG A 567 -4.52 -24.76 7.72
CA ARG A 567 -5.27 -23.50 7.59
C ARG A 567 -4.85 -22.57 8.72
N LEU A 568 -4.45 -21.36 8.38
CA LEU A 568 -4.22 -20.31 9.35
C LEU A 568 -5.55 -19.79 9.89
N ASP A 569 -5.53 -19.32 11.13
CA ASP A 569 -6.64 -18.55 11.69
C ASP A 569 -6.85 -17.24 10.89
N GLY A 570 -8.02 -16.61 10.98
CA GLY A 570 -8.29 -15.34 10.27
C GLY A 570 -8.82 -15.48 8.84
N GLU A 571 -8.73 -14.39 8.06
CA GLU A 571 -9.34 -14.34 6.72
C GLU A 571 -8.42 -14.89 5.63
N GLU A 572 -9.00 -15.62 4.66
CA GLU A 572 -8.24 -16.26 3.58
C GLU A 572 -7.42 -15.27 2.75
N ARG A 573 -7.87 -14.02 2.59
CA ARG A 573 -7.18 -13.02 1.76
C ARG A 573 -6.23 -12.10 2.53
N GLN A 574 -5.91 -12.41 3.79
CA GLN A 574 -4.86 -11.66 4.47
C GLN A 574 -3.50 -12.00 3.84
N PRO A 575 -2.72 -11.02 3.38
CA PRO A 575 -1.35 -11.28 2.97
C PRO A 575 -0.50 -11.65 4.19
N VAL A 576 0.53 -12.43 3.96
CA VAL A 576 1.55 -12.75 4.97
C VAL A 576 2.93 -12.58 4.36
N VAL A 577 3.91 -12.26 5.19
CA VAL A 577 5.33 -12.48 4.89
C VAL A 577 5.76 -13.72 5.65
N LEU A 578 6.62 -14.55 5.07
CA LEU A 578 7.06 -15.77 5.73
C LEU A 578 8.52 -16.08 5.45
N ALA A 579 9.16 -16.72 6.42
CA ALA A 579 10.47 -17.33 6.28
C ALA A 579 10.43 -18.76 6.85
N PHE A 580 11.28 -19.61 6.31
CA PHE A 580 11.38 -21.00 6.72
C PHE A 580 12.85 -21.36 6.96
N GLY A 581 13.15 -21.94 8.11
CA GLY A 581 14.49 -22.41 8.46
C GLY A 581 14.42 -23.52 9.50
N GLY A 582 15.20 -24.59 9.30
CA GLY A 582 15.15 -25.77 10.14
C GLY A 582 13.74 -26.34 10.21
N SER A 583 13.20 -26.54 11.42
CA SER A 583 11.82 -27.02 11.62
C SER A 583 10.83 -25.89 11.92
N THR A 584 11.17 -24.62 11.68
CA THR A 584 10.33 -23.47 12.09
C THR A 584 9.96 -22.57 10.93
N ILE A 585 8.67 -22.27 10.81
CA ILE A 585 8.13 -21.27 9.87
C ILE A 585 7.71 -20.06 10.68
N VAL A 586 8.23 -18.88 10.33
CA VAL A 586 7.83 -17.61 10.95
C VAL A 586 6.99 -16.81 9.97
N LEU A 587 5.81 -16.39 10.41
CA LEU A 587 4.78 -15.68 9.66
C LEU A 587 4.60 -14.28 10.24
N GLY A 588 4.59 -13.27 9.39
CA GLY A 588 4.17 -11.91 9.70
C GLY A 588 2.81 -11.62 9.08
N ARG A 589 1.82 -11.33 9.91
CA ARG A 589 0.41 -11.18 9.54
C ARG A 589 0.06 -9.70 9.29
N GLN A 590 -0.99 -9.46 8.50
CA GLN A 590 -1.50 -8.11 8.22
C GLN A 590 -2.02 -7.37 9.46
N ASP A 591 -2.38 -8.06 10.54
CA ASP A 591 -2.81 -7.44 11.81
C ASP A 591 -1.64 -7.02 12.72
N GLY A 592 -0.38 -7.22 12.28
CA GLY A 592 0.82 -6.93 13.07
C GLY A 592 1.30 -8.12 13.93
N ARG A 593 0.60 -9.26 13.88
CA ARG A 593 1.00 -10.45 14.62
C ARG A 593 2.17 -11.17 13.94
N ILE A 594 3.14 -11.56 14.76
CA ILE A 594 4.24 -12.46 14.40
C ILE A 594 3.94 -13.83 15.00
N GLN A 595 3.81 -14.83 14.15
CA GLN A 595 3.53 -16.22 14.53
C GLN A 595 4.71 -17.11 14.12
N ALA A 596 5.27 -17.87 15.06
CA ALA A 596 6.20 -18.95 14.77
C ALA A 596 5.46 -20.28 14.92
N ILE A 597 5.49 -21.11 13.88
CA ILE A 597 4.86 -22.42 13.85
C ILE A 597 5.91 -23.49 13.55
N ASP A 598 5.74 -24.65 14.16
CA ASP A 598 6.57 -25.81 13.90
C ASP A 598 6.17 -26.45 12.56
N ALA A 599 7.12 -26.64 11.64
CA ALA A 599 6.85 -27.21 10.32
C ALA A 599 6.41 -28.68 10.38
N THR A 600 6.85 -29.43 11.40
CA THR A 600 6.58 -30.87 11.52
C THR A 600 5.22 -31.19 12.15
N THR A 601 4.66 -30.27 12.94
CA THR A 601 3.38 -30.46 13.66
C THR A 601 2.34 -29.40 13.31
N PHE A 602 2.74 -28.27 12.72
CA PHE A 602 1.98 -27.02 12.63
C PHE A 602 1.49 -26.49 13.99
N GLY A 603 2.14 -26.90 15.08
CA GLY A 603 1.89 -26.35 16.40
C GLY A 603 2.42 -24.92 16.52
N GLU A 604 1.63 -24.03 17.11
CA GLU A 604 2.05 -22.66 17.40
C GLU A 604 3.11 -22.66 18.51
N GLN A 605 4.30 -22.12 18.21
CA GLN A 605 5.41 -21.98 19.15
C GLN A 605 5.42 -20.60 19.81
N LEU A 606 5.08 -19.56 19.04
CA LEU A 606 4.97 -18.17 19.49
C LEU A 606 3.88 -17.46 18.69
N SER A 607 3.16 -16.55 19.34
CA SER A 607 2.19 -15.66 18.71
C SER A 607 2.12 -14.37 19.51
N THR A 608 2.62 -13.28 18.93
CA THR A 608 2.74 -11.98 19.62
C THR A 608 2.70 -10.82 18.64
N SER A 609 2.39 -9.62 19.14
CA SER A 609 2.37 -8.37 18.38
C SER A 609 3.31 -7.37 19.07
N PRO A 610 4.62 -7.44 18.81
CA PRO A 610 5.63 -6.71 19.60
C PRO A 610 5.44 -5.18 19.53
N GLU A 611 5.02 -4.67 18.38
CA GLU A 611 4.76 -3.23 18.12
C GLU A 611 3.29 -2.99 17.77
N GLY A 612 2.36 -3.74 18.41
CA GLY A 612 0.92 -3.59 18.20
C GLY A 612 0.49 -3.88 16.75
N PRO A 613 -0.19 -2.95 16.04
CA PRO A 613 -0.71 -3.19 14.69
C PRO A 613 0.33 -2.99 13.57
N ASN A 614 1.60 -2.70 13.92
CA ASN A 614 2.68 -2.50 12.95
C ASN A 614 3.03 -3.83 12.26
N GLN A 615 2.96 -3.85 10.93
CA GLN A 615 3.09 -5.05 10.12
C GLN A 615 4.56 -5.39 9.83
N ALA A 616 4.88 -6.68 9.74
CA ALA A 616 6.15 -7.14 9.21
C ALA A 616 6.24 -6.90 7.70
N ARG A 617 7.36 -6.31 7.26
CA ARG A 617 7.69 -6.07 5.85
C ARG A 617 8.49 -7.22 5.27
N PHE A 618 9.46 -7.73 6.03
CA PHE A 618 10.31 -8.84 5.63
C PHE A 618 10.59 -9.75 6.82
N ILE A 619 10.68 -11.06 6.54
CA ILE A 619 11.20 -12.04 7.47
C ILE A 619 12.27 -12.84 6.73
N THR A 620 13.41 -13.05 7.37
CA THR A 620 14.53 -13.84 6.86
C THR A 620 14.93 -14.87 7.91
N ALA A 621 15.40 -16.03 7.47
CA ALA A 621 15.94 -17.07 8.34
C ALA A 621 17.46 -17.14 8.19
N SER A 622 18.18 -17.42 9.27
CA SER A 622 19.59 -17.73 9.22
C SER A 622 19.82 -19.10 8.58
N PRO A 623 21.00 -19.34 7.97
CA PRO A 623 21.27 -20.60 7.28
C PRO A 623 21.15 -21.85 8.14
N ASP A 624 21.39 -21.73 9.46
CA ASP A 624 21.28 -22.80 10.46
C ASP A 624 19.83 -23.02 10.95
N GLY A 625 18.88 -22.18 10.52
CA GLY A 625 17.47 -22.28 10.90
C GLY A 625 17.16 -21.86 12.34
N ARG A 626 18.12 -21.29 13.07
CA ARG A 626 17.95 -20.90 14.47
C ARG A 626 17.38 -19.50 14.63
N TRP A 627 17.89 -18.54 13.87
CA TRP A 627 17.60 -17.12 14.03
C TRP A 627 16.71 -16.61 12.90
N PHE A 628 15.71 -15.80 13.24
CA PHE A 628 14.86 -15.16 12.26
C PHE A 628 14.85 -13.66 12.48
N ALA A 629 15.18 -12.89 11.44
CA ALA A 629 15.10 -11.45 11.47
C ALA A 629 13.74 -11.00 10.94
N VAL A 630 12.95 -10.37 11.80
CA VAL A 630 11.61 -9.84 11.52
C VAL A 630 11.72 -8.33 11.45
N LEU A 631 11.69 -7.78 10.24
CA LEU A 631 11.75 -6.34 10.00
C LEU A 631 10.33 -5.79 9.79
N LEU A 632 9.92 -4.86 10.65
CA LEU A 632 8.63 -4.18 10.58
C LEU A 632 8.68 -2.99 9.61
N HIS A 633 7.52 -2.51 9.16
CA HIS A 633 7.42 -1.34 8.26
C HIS A 633 7.93 -0.04 8.89
N ASN A 634 7.83 0.11 10.21
CA ASN A 634 8.36 1.26 10.95
C ASN A 634 9.90 1.24 11.08
N GLY A 635 10.57 0.22 10.52
CA GLY A 635 12.03 0.11 10.51
C GLY A 635 12.62 -0.51 11.78
N ASP A 636 11.78 -1.03 12.68
CA ASP A 636 12.25 -1.80 13.83
C ASP A 636 12.52 -3.26 13.45
N LEU A 637 13.70 -3.72 13.83
CA LEU A 637 14.13 -5.10 13.68
C LEU A 637 13.91 -5.86 14.98
N TRP A 638 13.33 -7.03 14.87
CA TRP A 638 13.21 -8.03 15.94
C TRP A 638 13.89 -9.33 15.52
N ILE A 639 14.53 -10.02 16.46
CA ILE A 639 15.13 -11.34 16.25
C ILE A 639 14.34 -12.37 17.04
N TYR A 640 13.81 -13.36 16.33
CA TYR A 640 13.23 -14.56 16.92
C TYR A 640 14.29 -15.66 17.02
N ASP A 641 14.50 -16.17 18.23
CA ASP A 641 15.32 -17.34 18.52
C ASP A 641 14.43 -18.58 18.55
N ALA A 642 14.56 -19.48 17.57
CA ALA A 642 13.77 -20.69 17.49
C ALA A 642 14.11 -21.70 18.60
N GLU A 643 15.32 -21.65 19.17
CA GLU A 643 15.73 -22.53 20.27
C GLU A 643 15.03 -22.12 21.57
N ASN A 644 15.11 -20.82 21.89
CA ASN A 644 14.53 -20.25 23.12
C ASN A 644 13.05 -19.85 22.99
N LYS A 645 12.50 -19.88 21.77
CA LYS A 645 11.12 -19.46 21.42
C LYS A 645 10.81 -18.04 21.89
N SER A 646 11.79 -17.15 21.77
CA SER A 646 11.70 -15.78 22.26
C SER A 646 11.94 -14.78 21.14
N LEU A 647 11.17 -13.70 21.15
CA LEU A 647 11.32 -12.57 20.23
C LEU A 647 11.94 -11.39 20.99
N THR A 648 13.05 -10.86 20.52
CA THR A 648 13.81 -9.80 21.20
C THR A 648 14.26 -8.71 20.22
N MET A 649 14.35 -7.47 20.71
CA MET A 649 14.88 -6.36 19.93
C MET A 649 16.42 -6.36 20.05
N PRO A 650 17.18 -6.53 18.95
CA PRO A 650 18.63 -6.60 18.98
C PRO A 650 19.25 -5.21 19.13
N ALA A 651 20.46 -5.18 19.70
CA ALA A 651 21.26 -3.96 19.91
C ALA A 651 22.02 -3.53 18.64
N VAL A 652 21.31 -3.32 17.53
CA VAL A 652 21.88 -2.88 16.24
C VAL A 652 21.74 -1.38 16.02
N ALA A 653 22.61 -0.82 15.17
CA ALA A 653 22.45 0.56 14.70
C ALA A 653 21.22 0.68 13.79
N GLY A 654 20.55 1.83 13.87
CA GLY A 654 19.56 2.22 12.88
C GLY A 654 18.13 1.76 13.18
N GLN A 655 17.83 1.21 14.37
CA GLN A 655 16.45 0.92 14.81
C GLN A 655 15.51 2.10 14.52
N GLY A 656 14.31 1.81 14.02
CA GLY A 656 13.35 2.79 13.47
C GLY A 656 13.70 3.34 12.08
N ALA A 657 14.82 2.91 11.46
CA ALA A 657 15.27 3.36 10.15
C ALA A 657 15.94 2.24 9.32
N ILE A 658 15.77 0.98 9.72
CA ILE A 658 16.29 -0.19 9.02
C ILE A 658 15.42 -0.48 7.80
N SER A 659 16.03 -0.69 6.64
CA SER A 659 15.31 -1.02 5.40
C SER A 659 15.51 -2.47 4.94
N CYS A 660 16.54 -3.15 5.46
CA CYS A 660 16.84 -4.55 5.16
C CYS A 660 17.56 -5.20 6.35
N ALA A 661 17.19 -6.43 6.67
CA ALA A 661 17.92 -7.32 7.57
C ALA A 661 17.97 -8.71 6.92
N VAL A 662 19.16 -9.25 6.70
CA VAL A 662 19.38 -10.53 5.99
C VAL A 662 20.60 -11.24 6.54
N PHE A 663 20.52 -12.56 6.64
CA PHE A 663 21.67 -13.37 7.07
C PHE A 663 22.57 -13.70 5.88
N SER A 664 23.89 -13.66 6.11
CA SER A 664 24.89 -14.18 5.19
C SER A 664 24.89 -15.71 5.20
N ASN A 665 25.53 -16.32 4.20
CA ASN A 665 25.76 -17.77 4.18
C ASN A 665 26.64 -18.23 5.37
N SER A 666 27.46 -17.33 5.91
CA SER A 666 28.30 -17.58 7.10
C SER A 666 27.57 -17.36 8.43
N GLY A 667 26.29 -16.97 8.41
CA GLY A 667 25.49 -16.74 9.62
C GLY A 667 25.64 -15.34 10.25
N GLN A 668 26.34 -14.42 9.61
CA GLN A 668 26.39 -13.02 10.02
C GLN A 668 25.10 -12.30 9.64
N LEU A 669 24.70 -11.29 10.41
CA LEU A 669 23.52 -10.47 10.13
C LEU A 669 23.94 -9.17 9.41
N TYR A 670 23.51 -8.99 8.18
CA TYR A 670 23.60 -7.72 7.46
C TYR A 670 22.37 -6.86 7.73
N VAL A 671 22.60 -5.64 8.23
CA VAL A 671 21.55 -4.65 8.47
C VAL A 671 21.82 -3.43 7.60
N ALA A 672 20.83 -3.03 6.78
CA ALA A 672 20.88 -1.80 6.01
C ALA A 672 20.07 -0.69 6.68
N ASP A 673 20.69 0.47 6.88
CA ASP A 673 20.05 1.67 7.43
C ASP A 673 20.44 2.93 6.65
N GLN A 674 19.85 4.07 6.99
CA GLN A 674 20.10 5.36 6.32
C GLN A 674 20.00 5.28 4.79
N ALA A 675 19.07 4.46 4.30
CA ALA A 675 18.85 4.05 2.92
C ALA A 675 19.98 3.24 2.26
N VAL A 676 21.25 3.61 2.42
CA VAL A 676 22.36 3.07 1.60
C VAL A 676 23.55 2.53 2.40
N ARG A 677 23.50 2.56 3.73
CA ARG A 677 24.58 2.03 4.58
C ARG A 677 24.26 0.59 4.95
N VAL A 678 25.23 -0.31 4.85
CA VAL A 678 25.12 -1.70 5.32
C VAL A 678 26.14 -1.96 6.42
N ILE A 679 25.73 -2.61 7.49
CA ILE A 679 26.58 -2.99 8.63
C ILE A 679 26.44 -4.50 8.84
N SER A 680 27.56 -5.21 8.98
CA SER A 680 27.57 -6.62 9.37
C SER A 680 27.73 -6.78 10.88
N TYR A 681 26.97 -7.72 11.43
CA TYR A 681 26.97 -8.08 12.84
C TYR A 681 27.26 -9.57 12.99
N GLU A 682 28.11 -9.93 13.95
CA GLU A 682 28.30 -11.31 14.36
C GLU A 682 27.20 -11.71 15.35
N MET A 683 26.70 -12.94 15.21
CA MET A 683 25.69 -13.52 16.09
C MET A 683 26.37 -14.40 17.16
N PRO A 684 25.82 -14.49 18.39
CA PRO A 684 24.57 -13.87 18.86
C PRO A 684 24.76 -12.48 19.50
N ASP A 685 26.00 -12.02 19.71
CA ASP A 685 26.27 -10.83 20.53
C ASP A 685 26.02 -9.48 19.83
N PHE A 686 25.71 -9.50 18.53
CA PHE A 686 25.55 -8.30 17.69
C PHE A 686 26.78 -7.38 17.73
N THR A 687 27.98 -7.97 17.73
CA THR A 687 29.23 -7.22 17.58
C THR A 687 29.39 -6.75 16.14
N ARG A 688 29.69 -5.46 15.94
CA ARG A 688 29.87 -4.89 14.60
C ARG A 688 31.19 -5.38 14.00
N SER A 689 31.12 -5.99 12.83
CA SER A 689 32.30 -6.50 12.11
C SER A 689 32.75 -5.51 11.03
N GLN A 690 31.88 -5.20 10.05
CA GLN A 690 32.22 -4.32 8.92
C GLN A 690 31.11 -3.30 8.64
N THR A 691 31.47 -2.15 8.04
CA THR A 691 30.52 -1.09 7.65
C THR A 691 30.79 -0.59 6.24
N TYR A 692 29.79 -0.73 5.38
CA TYR A 692 29.75 -0.29 3.99
C TYR A 692 28.91 0.99 3.91
N SER A 693 29.57 2.15 3.93
CA SER A 693 28.91 3.46 3.92
C SER A 693 29.40 4.28 2.74
N PRO A 694 28.55 4.57 1.73
CA PRO A 694 28.95 5.36 0.58
C PRO A 694 29.16 6.84 0.95
N ARG A 695 29.93 7.56 0.13
CA ARG A 695 30.02 9.03 0.24
C ARG A 695 28.69 9.68 -0.14
N LEU A 696 28.23 10.63 0.69
CA LEU A 696 27.00 11.38 0.42
C LEU A 696 27.16 12.20 -0.87
N GLY A 697 26.31 11.92 -1.86
CA GLY A 697 26.18 12.69 -3.10
C GLY A 697 25.61 14.10 -2.84
N ILE A 698 25.70 14.97 -3.86
CA ILE A 698 25.31 16.39 -3.76
C ILE A 698 23.85 16.55 -3.30
N TRP A 699 22.91 15.80 -3.88
CA TRP A 699 21.49 15.84 -3.51
C TRP A 699 21.25 15.41 -2.07
N MET A 700 21.92 14.34 -1.62
CA MET A 700 21.81 13.86 -0.24
C MET A 700 22.36 14.89 0.76
N ARG A 701 23.43 15.61 0.40
CA ARG A 701 23.94 16.73 1.20
C ARG A 701 22.98 17.91 1.21
N ALA A 702 22.41 18.28 0.07
CA ALA A 702 21.43 19.35 -0.04
C ALA A 702 20.19 19.05 0.81
N TYR A 703 19.74 17.79 0.84
CA TYR A 703 18.69 17.33 1.72
C TYR A 703 19.09 17.44 3.20
N ARG A 704 20.21 16.81 3.59
CA ARG A 704 20.61 16.71 5.00
C ARG A 704 21.02 18.04 5.63
N TYR A 705 21.66 18.92 4.86
CA TYR A 705 22.20 20.18 5.36
C TYR A 705 21.41 21.43 4.93
N GLY A 706 20.54 21.32 3.93
CA GLY A 706 19.70 22.42 3.45
C GLY A 706 18.23 22.22 3.81
N LEU A 707 17.60 21.21 3.22
CA LEU A 707 16.16 21.00 3.37
C LEU A 707 15.75 20.55 4.77
N LEU A 708 16.48 19.60 5.38
CA LEU A 708 16.13 19.04 6.67
C LEU A 708 16.19 20.09 7.79
N PRO A 709 17.25 20.92 7.93
CA PRO A 709 17.27 21.99 8.92
C PRO A 709 16.18 23.05 8.69
N LEU A 710 15.92 23.40 7.43
CA LEU A 710 14.82 24.30 7.09
C LEU A 710 13.48 23.70 7.52
N TYR A 711 13.24 22.45 7.17
CA TYR A 711 12.03 21.71 7.52
C TYR A 711 11.86 21.50 9.03
N THR A 712 12.94 21.41 9.81
CA THR A 712 12.84 21.35 11.28
C THR A 712 12.43 22.69 11.92
N LEU A 713 12.73 23.82 11.27
CA LEU A 713 12.41 25.15 11.79
C LEU A 713 10.97 25.57 11.45
N PHE A 714 10.48 25.21 10.27
CA PHE A 714 9.12 25.54 9.85
C PHE A 714 8.09 24.66 10.60
N PRO A 715 6.97 25.24 11.06
CA PRO A 715 5.89 24.44 11.62
C PRO A 715 5.25 23.61 10.51
N LYS A 716 4.65 22.47 10.88
CA LYS A 716 4.09 21.50 9.95
C LYS A 716 2.59 21.30 10.17
N PRO A 717 1.80 22.37 10.20
CA PRO A 717 0.37 22.26 10.48
C PRO A 717 -0.38 21.41 9.44
N GLY A 718 0.08 21.39 8.19
CA GLY A 718 -0.49 20.54 7.13
C GLY A 718 -0.18 19.04 7.29
N GLU A 719 0.81 18.68 8.10
CA GLU A 719 1.14 17.27 8.37
C GLU A 719 0.41 16.73 9.60
N LEU A 720 -0.30 17.54 10.38
CA LEU A 720 -1.06 17.06 11.55
C LEU A 720 -2.18 16.05 11.18
N GLY A 721 -2.51 15.93 9.89
CA GLY A 721 -3.31 14.82 9.38
C GLY A 721 -2.65 13.44 9.61
N THR A 722 -1.32 13.33 9.63
CA THR A 722 -0.61 12.09 9.96
C THR A 722 -0.80 11.73 11.43
N THR A 723 -0.73 12.71 12.33
CA THR A 723 -1.02 12.54 13.76
C THR A 723 -2.44 12.01 13.97
N PHE A 724 -3.42 12.58 13.26
CA PHE A 724 -4.80 12.09 13.33
C PHE A 724 -4.92 10.67 12.79
N GLY A 725 -4.28 10.37 11.65
CA GLY A 725 -4.22 9.02 11.07
C GLY A 725 -3.66 7.99 12.06
N TYR A 726 -2.55 8.32 12.72
CA TYR A 726 -1.95 7.49 13.76
C TYR A 726 -2.89 7.28 14.96
N LEU A 727 -3.54 8.33 15.47
CA LEU A 727 -4.48 8.19 16.60
C LEU A 727 -5.68 7.30 16.23
N MET A 728 -6.11 7.33 14.96
CA MET A 728 -7.17 6.48 14.43
C MET A 728 -6.73 5.01 14.33
N SER A 729 -5.64 4.74 13.61
CA SER A 729 -5.22 3.38 13.24
C SER A 729 -4.29 2.70 14.25
N GLY A 730 -3.57 3.48 15.05
CA GLY A 730 -2.43 3.02 15.86
C GLY A 730 -1.21 2.60 15.03
N LYS A 731 -1.25 2.74 13.71
CA LYS A 731 -0.15 2.36 12.79
C LYS A 731 0.75 3.56 12.52
N GLU A 732 2.06 3.33 12.57
CA GLU A 732 3.09 4.33 12.24
C GLU A 732 3.40 4.38 10.75
N THR A 733 2.82 3.48 9.96
CA THR A 733 3.05 3.40 8.52
C THR A 733 1.75 3.26 7.75
N GLN A 734 1.74 3.78 6.52
CA GLN A 734 0.57 3.75 5.65
C GLN A 734 0.96 3.32 4.22
N SER A 735 0.20 2.38 3.67
CA SER A 735 0.31 2.01 2.26
C SER A 735 -0.07 3.19 1.36
N ALA A 736 0.71 3.44 0.32
CA ALA A 736 0.44 4.48 -0.67
C ALA A 736 -0.64 4.10 -1.70
N GLY A 737 -1.23 2.89 -1.60
CA GLY A 737 -2.08 2.31 -2.63
C GLY A 737 -3.02 1.21 -2.13
N SER A 738 -3.93 0.75 -2.99
CA SER A 738 -4.88 -0.35 -2.70
C SER A 738 -4.27 -1.75 -2.78
N SER A 739 -2.94 -1.85 -2.76
CA SER A 739 -2.21 -3.11 -2.89
C SER A 739 -2.11 -3.85 -1.56
N ASP A 740 -3.27 -4.13 -0.96
CA ASP A 740 -3.43 -4.97 0.25
C ASP A 740 -3.00 -6.43 0.04
N GLU A 741 -2.54 -6.82 -1.16
CA GLU A 741 -2.13 -8.20 -1.46
C GLU A 741 -0.63 -8.47 -1.20
N ASN A 742 0.22 -7.45 -0.98
CA ASN A 742 1.66 -7.63 -0.76
C ASN A 742 2.19 -6.78 0.40
N LEU A 743 2.43 -7.41 1.56
CA LEU A 743 3.00 -6.76 2.74
C LEU A 743 4.44 -6.29 2.57
N SER A 744 5.20 -6.81 1.61
CA SER A 744 6.60 -6.39 1.39
C SER A 744 6.72 -5.06 0.63
N ALA A 745 5.61 -4.57 0.05
CA ALA A 745 5.57 -3.29 -0.66
C ALA A 745 5.87 -2.12 0.29
N SER A 746 6.61 -1.11 -0.20
CA SER A 746 7.00 0.03 0.62
C SER A 746 5.80 0.83 1.13
N GLN A 747 5.78 1.06 2.45
CA GLN A 747 4.83 1.94 3.12
C GLN A 747 5.50 3.26 3.50
N ARG A 748 4.69 4.31 3.57
CA ARG A 748 5.14 5.64 3.99
C ARG A 748 5.11 5.73 5.50
N ASP A 749 6.20 6.25 6.07
CA ASP A 749 6.32 6.57 7.49
C ASP A 749 5.42 7.75 7.86
N LEU A 750 4.63 7.58 8.91
CA LEU A 750 3.74 8.56 9.52
C LEU A 750 4.39 9.03 10.82
N ASP A 751 5.31 9.98 10.75
CA ASP A 751 5.81 10.66 11.96
C ASP A 751 4.67 11.48 12.60
N PRO A 752 4.09 11.04 13.74
CA PRO A 752 2.88 11.65 14.26
C PRO A 752 3.18 12.78 15.24
N TRP A 753 4.39 12.83 15.82
CA TRP A 753 4.70 13.71 16.95
C TRP A 753 5.50 14.93 16.56
N THR A 754 6.39 14.82 15.58
CA THR A 754 7.20 15.96 15.12
C THR A 754 6.34 17.15 14.68
N PRO A 755 5.23 16.99 13.94
CA PRO A 755 4.37 18.11 13.56
C PRO A 755 3.74 18.84 14.75
N LEU A 756 3.44 18.10 15.83
CA LEU A 756 2.85 18.65 17.05
C LEU A 756 3.85 19.55 17.78
N TRP A 757 5.05 19.05 18.06
CA TRP A 757 6.07 19.79 18.81
C TRP A 757 6.61 20.99 18.05
N SER A 758 6.91 20.84 16.74
CA SER A 758 7.43 21.95 15.95
C SER A 758 6.41 23.09 15.85
N SER A 759 5.14 22.75 15.65
CA SER A 759 4.06 23.74 15.53
C SER A 759 3.73 24.40 16.88
N ALA A 760 3.79 23.65 17.99
CA ALA A 760 3.59 24.20 19.32
C ALA A 760 4.70 25.19 19.69
N LEU A 761 5.97 24.81 19.47
CA LEU A 761 7.11 25.67 19.73
C LEU A 761 7.04 26.96 18.89
N PHE A 762 6.74 26.83 17.59
CA PHE A 762 6.58 27.97 16.69
C PHE A 762 5.48 28.93 17.17
N MET A 763 4.30 28.40 17.50
CA MET A 763 3.18 29.19 18.01
C MET A 763 3.57 29.96 19.28
N CYS A 764 4.24 29.30 20.23
CA CYS A 764 4.73 29.95 21.45
C CYS A 764 5.71 31.10 21.16
N VAL A 765 6.63 30.92 20.21
CA VAL A 765 7.59 31.95 19.80
C VAL A 765 6.87 33.14 19.16
N VAL A 766 5.95 32.89 18.22
CA VAL A 766 5.19 33.95 17.51
C VAL A 766 4.31 34.75 18.48
N LEU A 767 3.61 34.07 19.39
CA LEU A 767 2.82 34.73 20.43
C LEU A 767 3.69 35.51 21.42
N GLY A 768 4.87 34.99 21.76
CA GLY A 768 5.86 35.69 22.58
C GLY A 768 6.35 36.99 21.94
N ILE A 769 6.66 36.96 20.65
CA ILE A 769 7.03 38.14 19.86
C ILE A 769 5.88 39.15 19.82
N ALA A 770 4.65 38.70 19.59
CA ALA A 770 3.48 39.59 19.58
C ALA A 770 3.26 40.25 20.95
N CYS A 771 3.36 39.48 22.05
CA CYS A 771 3.27 40.01 23.40
C CYS A 771 4.34 41.08 23.69
N ALA A 772 5.61 40.80 23.33
CA ALA A 772 6.70 41.74 23.52
C ALA A 772 6.52 43.03 22.71
N TYR A 773 6.09 42.90 21.44
CA TYR A 773 5.85 44.04 20.56
C TYR A 773 4.75 44.98 21.09
N ILE A 774 3.65 44.42 21.60
CA ILE A 774 2.55 45.20 22.18
C ILE A 774 2.96 45.91 23.46
N GLU A 775 3.81 45.29 24.27
CA GLU A 775 4.30 45.89 25.51
C GLU A 775 5.21 47.10 25.22
N TRP A 776 5.98 47.05 24.11
CA TRP A 776 6.91 48.10 23.72
C TRP A 776 6.28 49.26 22.94
N GLN A 777 5.15 49.05 22.27
CA GLN A 777 4.48 50.14 21.55
C GLN A 777 3.74 51.09 22.51
N GLU A 778 4.06 52.37 22.42
CA GLU A 778 3.23 53.45 22.96
C GLU A 778 2.03 53.64 22.00
N PHE A 779 0.85 53.23 22.46
CA PHE A 779 -0.44 53.42 21.77
C PHE A 779 -1.16 54.64 22.32
#